data_AF-A0A3C0DSI0-F1
#
_entry.id   AF-A0A3C0DSI0-F1
#
_cell.length_a   1.000
_cell.length_b   1.000
_cell.length_c   1.000
_cell.angle_alpha   90.00
_cell.angle_beta   90.00
_cell.angle_gamma   90.00
#
_symmetry.space_group_name_H-M   'P 1'
#
loop_
_entity.id
_entity.type
_entity.pdbx_description
1 polymer ?
#
loop_
_entity_poly.entity_id
_entity_poly.type
_entity_poly.pdbx_seq_one_letter_code
_entity_poly.pdbx_strand_id
1 'polypeptide(L)'
;MQNQNSRKLGFINGLVLLIVTSAALYLSLEANTIAGLAGVLLLGIGTIIAIFALIHSHLIERERQEGLEMEALDQTRGDQSLFSGAEEDAYPARNARRQFEKWVVPSFTVLLLLGQALGLWWLYGELTGSEEAVGTESGKVLSIMFFALFMIILFMMGKYTAGLARMDGQELLRPVGSYLLLGSVASTAVVVSLAASKFDYNNWDKAIGWILFVLLVIAAVENLITLVLEIYRPRVDGKKARLIYDSRAIGLLGQPGGLISTAAQALDYQFGFKVSETWFYRYLEQKLALILMIQFAVLFVSSSFVVIHANEKAVLERLGIMQKVREPGFHFKAPWPIDKIYRHKTDEIQSFTLGVVKDMPKADEQPGKKILLWTTQHNHGSSQDPEQNFNMIVASNNDDSENVAGAVPVNLLTVSIPVHYRIDDLEAWVKNNANSGSLLQKLAMREVTKYLINVDINELMGLGRSAAQQMLRKQIDVQASEHKLGVEIIFVGLQDIHPPVGQSEQSKDEGGVAENFEKVIAAQLNAETNRLEALRYTAGKVPQARATATENLAKARIESTNKVAIAEAEANRFANQIDAFQSAPSVYKTRMKLETFMESTAGSRKYILSDPANRDVINLELQDKLRQDLLNVTVEQDN
;
A
#
# COMPACT_ATOMS: atom_id res chain seq x y z
N MET A 1 2.67 20.85 -67.88
CA MET A 1 1.59 20.00 -67.34
C MET A 1 1.79 19.63 -65.85
N GLN A 2 3.01 19.35 -65.36
CA GLN A 2 3.22 18.99 -63.94
C GLN A 2 2.82 20.07 -62.90
N ASN A 3 2.93 21.37 -63.23
CA ASN A 3 2.64 22.44 -62.26
C ASN A 3 1.16 22.80 -62.09
N GLN A 4 0.28 22.47 -63.05
CA GLN A 4 -1.19 22.67 -62.86
C GLN A 4 -1.78 21.70 -61.82
N ASN A 5 -1.09 20.60 -61.51
CA ASN A 5 -1.54 19.62 -60.52
C ASN A 5 -1.26 20.04 -59.06
N SER A 6 -0.27 20.90 -58.79
CA SER A 6 0.09 21.29 -57.42
C SER A 6 -1.00 22.10 -56.72
N ARG A 7 -1.70 23.00 -57.44
CA ARG A 7 -2.85 23.76 -56.90
C ARG A 7 -4.04 22.86 -56.59
N LYS A 8 -4.35 21.91 -57.48
CA LYS A 8 -5.42 20.93 -57.25
C LYS A 8 -5.11 20.08 -56.02
N LEU A 9 -3.86 19.66 -55.87
CA LEU A 9 -3.39 18.88 -54.71
C LEU A 9 -3.42 19.69 -53.41
N GLY A 10 -2.97 20.94 -53.43
CA GLY A 10 -3.11 21.84 -52.28
C GLY A 10 -4.56 22.02 -51.84
N PHE A 11 -5.49 22.07 -52.80
CA PHE A 11 -6.92 22.21 -52.53
C PHE A 11 -7.50 20.94 -51.92
N ILE A 12 -7.17 19.79 -52.51
CA ILE A 12 -7.57 18.48 -51.99
C ILE A 12 -7.06 18.29 -50.57
N ASN A 13 -5.78 18.59 -50.30
CA ASN A 13 -5.18 18.47 -48.97
C ASN A 13 -5.84 19.38 -47.94
N GLY A 14 -6.14 20.63 -48.31
CA GLY A 14 -6.86 21.56 -47.44
C GLY A 14 -8.30 21.09 -47.13
N LEU A 15 -8.99 20.56 -48.12
CA LEU A 15 -10.35 20.02 -47.96
C LEU A 15 -10.34 18.77 -47.08
N VAL A 16 -9.37 17.88 -47.26
CA VAL A 16 -9.18 16.67 -46.42
C VAL A 16 -8.90 17.08 -44.98
N LEU A 17 -7.99 18.03 -44.74
CA LEU A 17 -7.73 18.55 -43.39
C LEU A 17 -8.98 19.14 -42.74
N LEU A 18 -9.80 19.88 -43.49
CA LEU A 18 -11.04 20.47 -42.98
C LEU A 18 -12.08 19.41 -42.61
N ILE A 19 -12.27 18.39 -43.46
CA ILE A 19 -13.19 17.27 -43.18
C ILE A 19 -12.71 16.51 -41.94
N VAL A 20 -11.43 16.15 -41.90
CA VAL A 20 -10.85 15.38 -40.80
C VAL A 20 -10.88 16.17 -39.49
N THR A 21 -10.58 17.48 -39.51
CA THR A 21 -10.64 18.33 -38.30
C THR A 21 -12.06 18.42 -37.77
N SER A 22 -13.05 18.66 -38.64
CA SER A 22 -14.47 18.75 -38.23
C SER A 22 -14.97 17.43 -37.64
N ALA A 23 -14.65 16.30 -38.28
CA ALA A 23 -15.04 14.99 -37.80
C ALA A 23 -14.30 14.61 -36.50
N ALA A 24 -13.00 14.93 -36.39
CA ALA A 24 -12.21 14.71 -35.18
C ALA A 24 -12.73 15.54 -34.00
N LEU A 25 -13.22 16.77 -34.23
CA LEU A 25 -13.83 17.60 -33.19
C LEU A 25 -15.10 16.95 -32.64
N TYR A 26 -16.01 16.54 -33.52
CA TYR A 26 -17.25 15.87 -33.15
C TYR A 26 -16.97 14.61 -32.31
N LEU A 27 -16.07 13.75 -32.79
CA LEU A 27 -15.71 12.50 -32.10
C LEU A 27 -15.01 12.75 -30.75
N SER A 28 -14.13 13.76 -30.67
CA SER A 28 -13.41 14.07 -29.44
C SER A 28 -14.34 14.59 -28.35
N LEU A 29 -15.37 15.36 -28.71
CA LEU A 29 -16.41 15.82 -27.79
C LEU A 29 -17.30 14.66 -27.33
N GLU A 30 -17.68 13.74 -28.23
CA GLU A 30 -18.52 12.59 -27.90
C GLU A 30 -17.81 11.56 -27.01
N ALA A 31 -16.51 11.34 -27.24
CA ALA A 31 -15.67 10.45 -26.43
C ALA A 31 -15.08 11.13 -25.18
N ASN A 32 -15.25 12.44 -25.03
CA ASN A 32 -14.66 13.27 -23.99
C ASN A 32 -13.15 13.04 -23.80
N THR A 33 -12.39 13.11 -24.90
CA THR A 33 -10.93 12.87 -24.91
C THR A 33 -10.14 14.16 -25.05
N ILE A 34 -9.28 14.44 -24.09
CA ILE A 34 -8.40 15.61 -24.06
C ILE A 34 -7.32 15.46 -25.14
N ALA A 35 -6.78 14.25 -25.33
CA ALA A 35 -5.83 13.97 -26.40
C ALA A 35 -6.45 14.23 -27.78
N GLY A 36 -7.73 13.86 -27.98
CA GLY A 36 -8.47 14.14 -29.20
C GLY A 36 -8.60 15.65 -29.46
N LEU A 37 -9.00 16.43 -28.45
CA LEU A 37 -9.10 17.88 -28.56
C LEU A 37 -7.76 18.56 -28.89
N ALA A 38 -6.66 18.08 -28.29
CA ALA A 38 -5.32 18.55 -28.65
C ALA A 38 -4.95 18.23 -30.11
N GLY A 39 -5.31 17.04 -30.59
CA GLY A 39 -5.16 16.65 -32.00
C GLY A 39 -5.99 17.52 -32.95
N VAL A 40 -7.20 17.90 -32.55
CA VAL A 40 -8.09 18.80 -33.32
C VAL A 40 -7.49 20.19 -33.46
N LEU A 41 -6.92 20.76 -32.38
CA LEU A 41 -6.23 22.06 -32.47
C LEU A 41 -5.09 22.02 -33.48
N LEU A 42 -4.29 20.95 -33.46
CA LEU A 42 -3.18 20.75 -34.38
C LEU A 42 -3.64 20.65 -35.84
N LEU A 43 -4.68 19.85 -36.11
CA LEU A 43 -5.28 19.71 -37.43
C LEU A 43 -5.98 20.99 -37.91
N GLY A 44 -6.61 21.72 -36.98
CA GLY A 44 -7.24 23.01 -37.23
C GLY A 44 -6.25 24.09 -37.66
N ILE A 45 -5.10 24.18 -36.98
CA ILE A 45 -3.99 25.05 -37.39
C ILE A 45 -3.51 24.65 -38.79
N GLY A 46 -3.33 23.34 -39.04
CA GLY A 46 -2.95 22.82 -40.36
C GLY A 46 -3.97 23.19 -41.45
N THR A 47 -5.26 23.17 -41.14
CA THR A 47 -6.35 23.56 -42.05
C THR A 47 -6.28 25.04 -42.41
N ILE A 48 -6.08 25.91 -41.41
CA ILE A 48 -5.94 27.36 -41.63
C ILE A 48 -4.70 27.66 -42.49
N ILE A 49 -3.58 26.99 -42.22
CA ILE A 49 -2.36 27.11 -43.02
C ILE A 49 -2.58 26.60 -44.44
N ALA A 50 -3.32 25.50 -44.64
CA ALA A 50 -3.62 24.98 -45.97
C ALA A 50 -4.46 25.95 -46.79
N ILE A 51 -5.48 26.58 -46.19
CA ILE A 51 -6.30 27.62 -46.85
C ILE A 51 -5.42 28.83 -47.21
N PHE A 52 -4.54 29.26 -46.31
CA PHE A 52 -3.64 30.37 -46.59
C PHE A 52 -2.62 30.05 -47.69
N ALA A 53 -2.04 28.84 -47.66
CA ALA A 53 -1.12 28.35 -48.68
C ALA A 53 -1.77 28.28 -50.06
N LEU A 54 -3.08 27.98 -50.14
CA LEU A 54 -3.85 28.03 -51.39
C LEU A 54 -3.92 29.44 -51.99
N ILE A 55 -4.27 30.43 -51.17
CA ILE A 55 -4.33 31.84 -51.58
C ILE A 55 -2.94 32.30 -52.06
N HIS A 56 -1.90 31.97 -51.28
CA HIS A 56 -0.53 32.31 -51.62
C HIS A 56 -0.07 31.64 -52.93
N SER A 57 -0.43 30.36 -53.15
CA SER A 57 -0.11 29.65 -54.40
C SER A 57 -0.78 30.27 -55.63
N HIS A 58 -1.98 30.83 -55.47
CA HIS A 58 -2.73 31.46 -56.55
C HIS A 58 -2.07 32.77 -57.00
N LEU A 59 -1.51 33.55 -56.07
CA LEU A 59 -0.77 34.78 -56.40
C LEU A 59 0.55 34.48 -57.12
N ILE A 60 1.26 33.44 -56.70
CA ILE A 60 2.52 33.01 -57.33
C ILE A 60 2.28 32.51 -58.76
N GLU A 61 1.20 31.76 -59.00
CA GLU A 61 0.88 31.32 -60.36
C GLU A 61 0.47 32.49 -61.27
N ARG A 62 -0.22 33.52 -60.74
CA ARG A 62 -0.55 34.72 -61.51
C ARG A 62 0.70 35.50 -61.94
N GLU A 63 1.67 35.68 -61.05
CA GLU A 63 2.97 36.27 -61.39
C GLU A 63 3.69 35.43 -62.45
N ARG A 64 3.65 34.10 -62.34
CA ARG A 64 4.26 33.20 -63.32
C ARG A 64 3.61 33.32 -64.70
N GLN A 65 2.29 33.42 -64.75
CA GLN A 65 1.53 33.63 -66.00
C GLN A 65 1.85 34.98 -66.63
N GLU A 66 1.85 36.06 -65.84
CA GLU A 66 2.23 37.41 -66.28
C GLU A 66 3.67 37.46 -66.81
N GLY A 67 4.59 36.75 -66.15
CA GLY A 67 5.98 36.61 -66.63
C GLY A 67 6.09 35.92 -67.99
N LEU A 68 5.33 34.84 -68.21
CA LEU A 68 5.29 34.13 -69.50
C LEU A 68 4.60 34.95 -70.60
N GLU A 69 3.56 35.72 -70.26
CA GLU A 69 2.87 36.63 -71.19
C GLU A 69 3.79 37.78 -71.63
N MET A 70 4.57 38.36 -70.72
CA MET A 70 5.57 39.37 -71.04
C MET A 70 6.72 38.79 -71.87
N GLU A 71 7.21 37.60 -71.55
CA GLU A 71 8.24 36.93 -72.35
C GLU A 71 7.74 36.64 -73.79
N ALA A 72 6.45 36.31 -73.95
CA ALA A 72 5.83 36.15 -75.26
C ALA A 72 5.63 37.48 -76.01
N LEU A 73 5.35 38.58 -75.30
CA LEU A 73 5.26 39.93 -75.87
C LEU A 73 6.62 40.49 -76.29
N ASP A 74 7.67 40.20 -75.54
CA ASP A 74 9.06 40.56 -75.88
C ASP A 74 9.55 39.77 -77.10
N GLN A 75 9.13 38.51 -77.26
CA GLN A 75 9.43 37.71 -78.46
C GLN A 75 8.68 38.20 -79.72
N THR A 76 7.55 38.90 -79.56
CA THR A 76 6.75 39.42 -80.69
C THR A 76 7.05 40.88 -81.03
N ARG A 77 7.62 41.66 -80.11
CA ARG A 77 8.11 43.03 -80.38
C ARG A 77 9.56 43.01 -80.86
N GLY A 78 9.74 43.03 -82.17
CA GLY A 78 11.05 43.27 -82.79
C GLY A 78 11.60 44.66 -82.42
N ASP A 79 12.69 44.66 -81.65
CA ASP A 79 13.78 45.65 -81.59
C ASP A 79 13.45 47.16 -81.59
N GLN A 80 12.31 47.56 -81.01
CA GLN A 80 12.02 48.96 -80.68
C GLN A 80 11.54 49.08 -79.24
N SER A 81 12.46 49.04 -78.28
CA SER A 81 12.18 49.42 -76.88
C SER A 81 12.96 50.69 -76.50
N LEU A 82 12.28 51.83 -76.62
CA LEU A 82 12.70 53.11 -76.04
C LEU A 82 12.17 53.29 -74.60
N PHE A 83 11.55 52.24 -74.05
CA PHE A 83 11.00 52.17 -72.70
C PHE A 83 11.55 50.96 -71.95
N SER A 84 12.88 50.78 -71.94
CA SER A 84 13.55 49.76 -71.12
C SER A 84 13.64 50.15 -69.62
N GLY A 85 12.94 51.20 -69.19
CA GLY A 85 13.04 51.79 -67.86
C GLY A 85 11.75 52.32 -67.23
N ALA A 86 10.56 51.92 -67.70
CA ALA A 86 9.31 52.17 -66.95
C ALA A 86 9.14 51.01 -65.96
N GLU A 87 9.70 51.16 -64.76
CA GLU A 87 8.99 51.53 -63.51
C GLU A 87 8.06 50.41 -63.01
N GLU A 88 8.05 50.19 -61.69
CA GLU A 88 7.42 49.05 -61.00
C GLU A 88 5.97 48.74 -61.43
N ASP A 89 5.27 49.64 -62.14
CA ASP A 89 3.90 49.51 -62.62
C ASP A 89 3.69 48.54 -63.81
N ALA A 90 4.75 48.03 -64.46
CA ALA A 90 4.65 47.10 -65.59
C ALA A 90 4.25 45.65 -65.21
N TYR A 91 4.31 45.27 -63.92
CA TYR A 91 3.97 43.92 -63.43
C TYR A 91 2.94 43.96 -62.28
N PRO A 92 1.65 44.18 -62.58
CA PRO A 92 0.57 44.18 -61.59
C PRO A 92 0.53 42.93 -60.69
N ALA A 93 0.71 41.72 -61.23
CA ALA A 93 0.63 40.50 -60.44
C ALA A 93 1.85 40.30 -59.53
N ARG A 94 3.05 40.68 -60.00
CA ARG A 94 4.27 40.72 -59.16
C ARG A 94 4.13 41.70 -57.99
N ASN A 95 3.58 42.90 -58.24
CA ASN A 95 3.34 43.89 -57.20
C ASN A 95 2.28 43.42 -56.18
N ALA A 96 1.20 42.81 -56.64
CA ALA A 96 0.17 42.23 -55.78
C ALA A 96 0.76 41.17 -54.84
N ARG A 97 1.61 40.28 -55.36
CA ARG A 97 2.33 39.29 -54.54
C ARG A 97 3.28 39.97 -53.54
N ARG A 98 4.07 40.97 -53.97
CA ARG A 98 5.00 41.68 -53.07
C ARG A 98 4.27 42.37 -51.92
N GLN A 99 3.13 43.01 -52.21
CA GLN A 99 2.28 43.62 -51.18
C GLN A 99 1.66 42.57 -50.26
N PHE A 100 1.23 41.43 -50.80
CA PHE A 100 0.73 40.30 -50.02
C PHE A 100 1.79 39.75 -49.05
N GLU A 101 3.02 39.50 -49.53
CA GLU A 101 4.13 39.05 -48.68
C GLU A 101 4.61 40.13 -47.68
N LYS A 102 4.39 41.41 -47.99
CA LYS A 102 4.75 42.52 -47.10
C LYS A 102 3.77 42.72 -45.96
N TRP A 103 2.48 42.71 -46.24
CA TRP A 103 1.46 43.09 -45.27
C TRP A 103 0.61 41.91 -44.82
N VAL A 104 0.18 41.06 -45.76
CA VAL A 104 -0.79 40.01 -45.47
C VAL A 104 -0.13 38.81 -44.79
N VAL A 105 1.05 38.37 -45.24
CA VAL A 105 1.74 37.20 -44.64
C VAL A 105 2.11 37.45 -43.16
N PRO A 106 2.76 38.56 -42.76
CA PRO A 106 3.06 38.81 -41.36
C PRO A 106 1.80 39.00 -40.51
N SER A 107 0.79 39.71 -41.04
CA SER A 107 -0.49 39.90 -40.33
C SER A 107 -1.21 38.57 -40.09
N PHE A 108 -1.21 37.67 -41.09
CA PHE A 108 -1.73 36.32 -40.96
C PHE A 108 -0.95 35.53 -39.91
N THR A 109 0.39 35.62 -39.86
CA THR A 109 1.18 34.95 -38.83
C THR A 109 0.84 35.45 -37.43
N VAL A 110 0.63 36.76 -37.24
CA VAL A 110 0.17 37.32 -35.96
C VAL A 110 -1.21 36.77 -35.57
N LEU A 111 -2.16 36.73 -36.51
CA LEU A 111 -3.48 36.14 -36.27
C LEU A 111 -3.40 34.65 -35.94
N LEU A 112 -2.52 33.91 -36.62
CA LEU A 112 -2.27 32.50 -36.37
C LEU A 112 -1.68 32.28 -34.98
N LEU A 113 -0.73 33.12 -34.55
CA LEU A 113 -0.16 33.07 -33.19
C LEU A 113 -1.21 33.39 -32.12
N LEU A 114 -2.08 34.38 -32.34
CA LEU A 114 -3.20 34.67 -31.45
C LEU A 114 -4.16 33.47 -31.36
N GLY A 115 -4.48 32.85 -32.50
CA GLY A 115 -5.30 31.63 -32.54
C GLY A 115 -4.64 30.46 -31.79
N GLN A 116 -3.33 30.26 -31.96
CA GLN A 116 -2.55 29.26 -31.22
C GLN A 116 -2.54 29.53 -29.72
N ALA A 117 -2.37 30.79 -29.30
CA ALA A 117 -2.39 31.18 -27.89
C ALA A 117 -3.77 30.94 -27.24
N LEU A 118 -4.86 31.29 -27.94
CA LEU A 118 -6.22 31.02 -27.47
C LEU A 118 -6.50 29.50 -27.38
N GLY A 119 -6.09 28.73 -28.38
CA GLY A 119 -6.24 27.28 -28.39
C GLY A 119 -5.45 26.60 -27.26
N LEU A 120 -4.20 27.05 -27.02
CA LEU A 120 -3.37 26.56 -25.91
C LEU A 120 -3.98 26.92 -24.55
N TRP A 121 -4.46 28.15 -24.38
CA TRP A 121 -5.13 28.57 -23.14
C TRP A 121 -6.37 27.73 -22.84
N TRP A 122 -7.21 27.48 -23.86
CA TRP A 122 -8.38 26.62 -23.74
C TRP A 122 -8.00 25.16 -23.39
N LEU A 123 -7.01 24.59 -24.09
CA LEU A 123 -6.55 23.22 -23.83
C LEU A 123 -5.92 23.06 -22.44
N TYR A 124 -5.22 24.09 -21.95
CA TYR A 124 -4.64 24.09 -20.60
C TYR A 124 -5.73 24.03 -19.51
N GLY A 125 -6.85 24.73 -19.72
CA GLY A 125 -8.01 24.65 -18.82
C GLY A 125 -8.58 23.23 -18.75
N GLU A 126 -8.71 22.56 -19.89
CA GLU A 126 -9.20 21.18 -19.95
C GLU A 126 -8.22 20.17 -19.30
N LEU A 127 -6.91 20.36 -19.50
CA LEU A 127 -5.86 19.51 -18.93
C LEU A 127 -5.73 19.62 -17.40
N THR A 128 -6.10 20.77 -16.83
CA THR A 128 -5.96 21.06 -15.38
C THR A 128 -7.27 20.90 -14.60
N GLY A 129 -8.40 20.67 -15.29
CA GLY A 129 -9.68 20.37 -14.68
C GLY A 129 -9.67 19.07 -13.85
N SER A 130 -10.35 19.09 -12.70
CA SER A 130 -10.44 17.98 -11.76
C SER A 130 -11.58 16.98 -12.05
N GLU A 131 -12.34 17.17 -13.13
CA GLU A 131 -13.47 16.31 -13.47
C GLU A 131 -13.08 15.26 -14.51
N GLU A 132 -13.05 13.99 -14.10
CA GLU A 132 -13.03 12.86 -15.03
C GLU A 132 -14.46 12.61 -15.54
N ALA A 133 -14.91 13.45 -16.48
CA ALA A 133 -16.21 13.26 -17.09
C ALA A 133 -16.23 11.95 -17.92
N VAL A 134 -17.20 11.09 -17.61
CA VAL A 134 -17.36 9.76 -18.22
C VAL A 134 -17.96 9.90 -19.62
N GLY A 135 -17.12 9.89 -20.66
CA GLY A 135 -17.57 9.76 -22.04
C GLY A 135 -18.31 8.44 -22.28
N THR A 136 -19.25 8.42 -23.23
CA THR A 136 -20.03 7.20 -23.52
C THR A 136 -19.13 6.11 -24.10
N GLU A 137 -19.33 4.85 -23.68
CA GLU A 137 -18.57 3.70 -24.23
C GLU A 137 -18.72 3.58 -25.75
N SER A 138 -19.91 3.89 -26.28
CA SER A 138 -20.16 3.90 -27.73
C SER A 138 -19.34 4.98 -28.45
N GLY A 139 -19.27 6.19 -27.89
CA GLY A 139 -18.48 7.31 -28.42
C GLY A 139 -16.97 7.00 -28.47
N LYS A 140 -16.43 6.32 -27.45
CA LYS A 140 -15.02 5.90 -27.42
C LYS A 140 -14.68 4.91 -28.53
N VAL A 141 -15.52 3.90 -28.75
CA VAL A 141 -15.30 2.89 -29.81
C VAL A 141 -15.37 3.53 -31.21
N LEU A 142 -16.36 4.39 -31.44
CA LEU A 142 -16.50 5.11 -32.71
C LEU A 142 -15.26 5.98 -32.98
N SER A 143 -14.80 6.70 -31.97
CA SER A 143 -13.61 7.55 -32.05
C SER A 143 -12.36 6.75 -32.40
N ILE A 144 -12.14 5.57 -31.80
CA ILE A 144 -11.01 4.69 -32.14
C ILE A 144 -11.03 4.33 -33.65
N MET A 145 -12.19 3.93 -34.18
CA MET A 145 -12.31 3.53 -35.58
C MET A 145 -12.01 4.68 -36.54
N PHE A 146 -12.56 5.86 -36.29
CA PHE A 146 -12.37 7.02 -37.17
C PHE A 146 -10.99 7.64 -37.03
N PHE A 147 -10.40 7.74 -35.83
CA PHE A 147 -9.02 8.21 -35.69
C PHE A 147 -8.00 7.23 -36.31
N ALA A 148 -8.28 5.92 -36.29
CA ALA A 148 -7.48 4.95 -37.04
C ALA A 148 -7.59 5.16 -38.56
N LEU A 149 -8.78 5.48 -39.06
CA LEU A 149 -8.99 5.85 -40.47
C LEU A 149 -8.25 7.16 -40.83
N PHE A 150 -8.37 8.19 -39.98
CA PHE A 150 -7.67 9.48 -40.16
C PHE A 150 -6.17 9.29 -40.18
N MET A 151 -5.62 8.46 -39.29
CA MET A 151 -4.20 8.11 -39.29
C MET A 151 -3.74 7.61 -40.67
N ILE A 152 -4.46 6.67 -41.28
CA ILE A 152 -4.10 6.11 -42.59
C ILE A 152 -4.20 7.17 -43.69
N ILE A 153 -5.33 7.91 -43.74
CA ILE A 153 -5.59 8.91 -44.79
C ILE A 153 -4.56 10.04 -44.72
N LEU A 154 -4.36 10.61 -43.52
CA LEU A 154 -3.42 11.70 -43.30
C LEU A 154 -1.98 11.27 -43.56
N PHE A 155 -1.60 10.03 -43.21
CA PHE A 155 -0.27 9.52 -43.48
C PHE A 155 -0.01 9.36 -44.98
N MET A 156 -0.94 8.76 -45.72
CA MET A 156 -0.81 8.58 -47.17
C MET A 156 -0.74 9.93 -47.91
N MET A 157 -1.68 10.83 -47.63
CA MET A 157 -1.70 12.18 -48.22
C MET A 157 -0.47 12.99 -47.82
N GLY A 158 -0.08 12.93 -46.55
CA GLY A 158 1.09 13.62 -46.02
C GLY A 158 2.38 13.14 -46.66
N LYS A 159 2.55 11.81 -46.82
CA LYS A 159 3.72 11.23 -47.50
C LYS A 159 3.80 11.63 -48.96
N TYR A 160 2.69 11.56 -49.69
CA TYR A 160 2.63 11.99 -51.08
C TYR A 160 2.97 13.48 -51.24
N THR A 161 2.37 14.33 -50.41
CA THR A 161 2.57 15.78 -50.43
C THR A 161 3.99 16.17 -50.02
N ALA A 162 4.55 15.54 -49.00
CA ALA A 162 5.94 15.75 -48.59
C ALA A 162 6.94 15.31 -49.67
N GLY A 163 6.62 14.27 -50.45
CA GLY A 163 7.41 13.86 -51.60
C GLY A 163 7.40 14.91 -52.72
N LEU A 164 6.22 15.45 -53.04
CA LEU A 164 6.04 16.51 -54.04
C LEU A 164 6.68 17.84 -53.62
N ALA A 165 6.60 18.20 -52.34
CA ALA A 165 7.19 19.43 -51.80
C ALA A 165 8.74 19.49 -51.88
N ARG A 166 9.39 18.38 -52.27
CA ARG A 166 10.83 18.31 -52.57
C ARG A 166 11.16 18.65 -54.03
N MET A 167 10.15 18.72 -54.92
CA MET A 167 10.32 19.11 -56.31
C MET A 167 10.40 20.63 -56.46
N ASP A 168 11.17 21.10 -57.44
CA ASP A 168 11.39 22.53 -57.69
C ASP A 168 10.06 23.27 -57.98
N GLY A 169 9.84 24.37 -57.24
CA GLY A 169 8.65 25.22 -57.40
C GLY A 169 7.41 24.80 -56.60
N GLN A 170 7.49 23.74 -55.78
CA GLN A 170 6.35 23.22 -54.99
C GLN A 170 6.51 23.41 -53.46
N GLU A 171 7.35 24.36 -53.04
CA GLU A 171 7.70 24.59 -51.63
C GLU A 171 6.49 24.92 -50.73
N LEU A 172 5.42 25.50 -51.29
CA LEU A 172 4.18 25.83 -50.57
C LEU A 172 3.40 24.61 -50.07
N LEU A 173 3.63 23.44 -50.65
CA LEU A 173 3.02 22.18 -50.20
C LEU A 173 3.71 21.61 -48.97
N ARG A 174 4.92 22.07 -48.63
CA ARG A 174 5.71 21.59 -47.50
C ARG A 174 5.03 21.78 -46.14
N PRO A 175 4.52 22.97 -45.77
CA PRO A 175 3.85 23.14 -44.48
C PRO A 175 2.60 22.25 -44.39
N VAL A 176 1.79 22.20 -45.45
CA VAL A 176 0.59 21.36 -45.51
C VAL A 176 0.93 19.87 -45.36
N GLY A 177 1.95 19.38 -46.07
CA GLY A 177 2.43 18.01 -45.95
C GLY A 177 2.96 17.67 -44.55
N SER A 178 3.60 18.62 -43.89
CA SER A 178 4.14 18.45 -42.53
C SER A 178 3.02 18.34 -41.49
N TYR A 179 1.98 19.18 -41.58
CA TYR A 179 0.80 19.09 -40.72
C TYR A 179 -0.04 17.85 -40.99
N LEU A 180 -0.15 17.37 -42.23
CA LEU A 180 -0.80 16.09 -42.56
C LEU A 180 -0.09 14.92 -41.88
N LEU A 181 1.24 14.84 -42.02
CA LEU A 181 2.04 13.78 -41.40
C LEU A 181 2.00 13.84 -39.87
N LEU A 182 2.12 15.03 -39.29
CA LEU A 182 2.01 15.19 -37.84
C LEU A 182 0.59 14.87 -37.34
N GLY A 183 -0.42 15.22 -38.11
CA GLY A 183 -1.81 14.86 -37.86
C GLY A 183 -2.04 13.34 -37.84
N SER A 184 -1.32 12.57 -38.68
CA SER A 184 -1.39 11.11 -38.59
C SER A 184 -0.77 10.58 -37.29
N VAL A 185 0.36 11.15 -36.88
CA VAL A 185 1.03 10.78 -35.61
C VAL A 185 0.16 11.14 -34.41
N ALA A 186 -0.43 12.33 -34.40
CA ALA A 186 -1.38 12.75 -33.37
C ALA A 186 -2.60 11.81 -33.33
N SER A 187 -3.14 11.45 -34.50
CA SER A 187 -4.25 10.49 -34.60
C SER A 187 -3.88 9.10 -34.06
N THR A 188 -2.64 8.63 -34.30
CA THR A 188 -2.13 7.40 -33.67
C THR A 188 -2.08 7.53 -32.15
N ALA A 189 -1.58 8.65 -31.63
CA ALA A 189 -1.51 8.88 -30.19
C ALA A 189 -2.91 8.90 -29.55
N VAL A 190 -3.90 9.51 -30.21
CA VAL A 190 -5.30 9.48 -29.76
C VAL A 190 -5.87 8.07 -29.76
N VAL A 191 -5.62 7.26 -30.78
CA VAL A 191 -6.03 5.84 -30.81
C VAL A 191 -5.41 5.07 -29.65
N VAL A 192 -4.11 5.28 -29.38
CA VAL A 192 -3.41 4.62 -28.27
C VAL A 192 -3.99 5.04 -26.92
N SER A 193 -4.26 6.33 -26.73
CA SER A 193 -4.94 6.87 -25.54
C SER A 193 -6.29 6.20 -25.31
N LEU A 194 -7.16 6.25 -26.31
CA LEU A 194 -8.52 5.71 -26.22
C LEU A 194 -8.49 4.18 -26.02
N ALA A 195 -7.58 3.48 -26.68
CA ALA A 195 -7.38 2.05 -26.45
C ALA A 195 -6.93 1.77 -25.01
N ALA A 196 -6.01 2.55 -24.46
CA ALA A 196 -5.54 2.41 -23.08
C ALA A 196 -6.67 2.66 -22.06
N SER A 197 -7.56 3.62 -22.33
CA SER A 197 -8.74 3.88 -21.50
C SER A 197 -9.71 2.69 -21.42
N LYS A 198 -9.75 1.82 -22.45
CA LYS A 198 -10.55 0.58 -22.44
C LYS A 198 -9.99 -0.49 -21.50
N PHE A 199 -8.72 -0.37 -21.11
CA PHE A 199 -8.03 -1.31 -20.23
C PHE A 199 -7.81 -0.75 -18.82
N ASP A 200 -8.67 0.15 -18.36
CA ASP A 200 -8.63 0.84 -17.05
C ASP A 200 -7.37 1.71 -16.81
N TYR A 201 -6.63 2.07 -17.86
CA TYR A 201 -5.52 3.01 -17.76
C TYR A 201 -5.93 4.43 -18.19
N ASN A 202 -6.78 5.08 -17.39
CA ASN A 202 -7.36 6.39 -17.74
C ASN A 202 -6.33 7.55 -17.81
N ASN A 203 -5.18 7.41 -17.15
CA ASN A 203 -4.17 8.46 -17.09
C ASN A 203 -3.47 8.74 -18.45
N TRP A 204 -3.56 7.80 -19.41
CA TRP A 204 -2.89 7.96 -20.71
C TRP A 204 -3.49 9.08 -21.55
N ASP A 205 -4.77 9.40 -21.39
CA ASP A 205 -5.40 10.48 -22.14
C ASP A 205 -4.87 11.85 -21.72
N LYS A 206 -4.75 12.08 -20.41
CA LYS A 206 -4.11 13.28 -19.87
C LYS A 206 -2.63 13.34 -20.24
N ALA A 207 -1.91 12.22 -20.15
CA ALA A 207 -0.48 12.18 -20.49
C ALA A 207 -0.23 12.52 -21.97
N ILE A 208 -1.00 11.93 -22.90
CA ILE A 208 -0.88 12.21 -24.33
C ILE A 208 -1.37 13.63 -24.65
N GLY A 209 -2.41 14.11 -23.99
CA GLY A 209 -2.86 15.51 -24.07
C GLY A 209 -1.75 16.50 -23.70
N TRP A 210 -1.02 16.25 -22.60
CA TRP A 210 0.15 17.06 -22.21
C TRP A 210 1.28 17.02 -23.24
N ILE A 211 1.57 15.86 -23.82
CA ILE A 211 2.59 15.73 -24.87
C ILE A 211 2.22 16.56 -26.10
N LEU A 212 0.97 16.46 -26.57
CA LEU A 212 0.48 17.24 -27.72
C LEU A 212 0.41 18.75 -27.40
N PHE A 213 0.07 19.13 -26.17
CA PHE A 213 0.11 20.50 -25.70
C PHE A 213 1.53 21.08 -25.79
N VAL A 214 2.53 20.40 -25.24
CA VAL A 214 3.94 20.83 -25.31
C VAL A 214 4.39 20.97 -26.76
N LEU A 215 3.99 20.03 -27.63
CA LEU A 215 4.28 20.09 -29.05
C LEU A 215 3.68 21.35 -29.72
N LEU A 216 2.44 21.69 -29.41
CA LEU A 216 1.78 22.90 -29.90
C LEU A 216 2.46 24.18 -29.38
N VAL A 217 2.91 24.19 -28.12
CA VAL A 217 3.70 25.30 -27.56
C VAL A 217 5.00 25.48 -28.33
N ILE A 218 5.74 24.39 -28.57
CA ILE A 218 6.99 24.42 -29.34
C ILE A 218 6.75 24.99 -30.74
N ALA A 219 5.69 24.54 -31.42
CA ALA A 219 5.32 25.05 -32.74
C ALA A 219 4.97 26.55 -32.72
N ALA A 220 4.24 27.01 -31.70
CA ALA A 220 3.88 28.43 -31.55
C ALA A 220 5.12 29.31 -31.27
N VAL A 221 6.04 28.84 -30.41
CA VAL A 221 7.30 29.52 -30.13
C VAL A 221 8.18 29.59 -31.37
N GLU A 222 8.26 28.51 -32.16
CA GLU A 222 9.02 28.51 -33.42
C GLU A 222 8.44 29.51 -34.44
N ASN A 223 7.12 29.55 -34.59
CA ASN A 223 6.44 30.51 -35.46
C ASN A 223 6.71 31.96 -35.01
N LEU A 224 6.71 32.22 -33.69
CA LEU A 224 7.03 33.53 -33.12
C LEU A 224 8.48 33.94 -33.42
N ILE A 225 9.44 33.04 -33.19
CA ILE A 225 10.86 33.29 -33.49
C ILE A 225 11.03 33.57 -34.98
N THR A 226 10.39 32.77 -35.84
CA THR A 226 10.48 32.93 -37.29
C THR A 226 9.89 34.26 -37.76
N LEU A 227 8.77 34.69 -37.17
CA LEU A 227 8.17 36.00 -37.44
C LEU A 227 9.14 37.14 -37.06
N VAL A 228 9.74 37.07 -35.87
CA VAL A 228 10.71 38.09 -35.41
C VAL A 228 11.91 38.13 -36.35
N LEU A 229 12.50 36.97 -36.68
CA LEU A 229 13.66 36.90 -37.57
C LEU A 229 13.35 37.42 -38.98
N GLU A 230 12.15 37.20 -39.51
CA GLU A 230 11.78 37.67 -40.85
C GLU A 230 11.53 39.19 -40.88
N ILE A 231 11.14 39.81 -39.76
CA ILE A 231 11.04 41.29 -39.63
C ILE A 231 12.42 41.94 -39.81
N TYR A 232 13.48 41.32 -39.27
CA TYR A 232 14.86 41.82 -39.38
C TYR A 232 15.57 41.42 -40.68
N ARG A 233 14.94 40.60 -41.51
CA ARG A 233 15.57 40.08 -42.74
C ARG A 233 15.45 41.10 -43.89
N PRO A 234 16.57 41.54 -44.50
CA PRO A 234 16.52 42.42 -45.67
C PRO A 234 15.88 41.69 -46.85
N ARG A 235 14.89 42.31 -47.48
CA ARG A 235 14.19 41.77 -48.65
C ARG A 235 14.98 42.16 -49.90
N VAL A 236 15.54 41.18 -50.59
CA VAL A 236 16.34 41.38 -51.82
C VAL A 236 15.54 40.86 -53.01
N ASP A 237 15.40 41.67 -54.05
CA ASP A 237 14.70 41.29 -55.27
C ASP A 237 15.34 40.04 -55.91
N GLY A 238 14.48 39.11 -56.38
CA GLY A 238 14.92 37.85 -56.99
C GLY A 238 15.23 36.70 -56.03
N LYS A 239 15.30 36.94 -54.72
CA LYS A 239 15.39 35.84 -53.72
C LYS A 239 13.99 35.43 -53.25
N LYS A 240 13.69 34.14 -53.31
CA LYS A 240 12.42 33.57 -52.82
C LYS A 240 12.23 33.88 -51.32
N ALA A 241 11.05 34.37 -50.94
CA ALA A 241 10.67 34.60 -49.55
C ALA A 241 10.59 33.27 -48.79
N ARG A 242 10.98 33.26 -47.51
CA ARG A 242 10.80 32.10 -46.64
C ARG A 242 9.35 32.03 -46.17
N LEU A 243 8.78 30.83 -46.12
CA LEU A 243 7.43 30.63 -45.60
C LEU A 243 7.45 30.79 -44.07
N ILE A 244 6.89 31.88 -43.56
CA ILE A 244 6.88 32.21 -42.11
C ILE A 244 6.09 31.16 -41.30
N TYR A 245 5.13 30.51 -41.95
CA TYR A 245 4.22 29.51 -41.35
C TYR A 245 4.68 28.05 -41.58
N ASP A 246 5.92 27.83 -42.03
CA ASP A 246 6.52 26.49 -42.13
C ASP A 246 7.33 26.19 -40.86
N SER A 247 6.80 25.34 -39.98
CA SER A 247 7.49 24.92 -38.75
C SER A 247 8.40 23.73 -39.03
N ARG A 248 9.69 23.90 -38.73
CA ARG A 248 10.70 22.84 -38.83
C ARG A 248 10.48 21.79 -37.75
N ALA A 249 10.09 22.17 -36.54
CA ALA A 249 9.79 21.21 -35.47
C ALA A 249 8.67 20.25 -35.90
N ILE A 250 7.61 20.78 -36.51
CA ILE A 250 6.50 19.98 -37.05
C ILE A 250 6.97 19.08 -38.20
N GLY A 251 7.78 19.62 -39.12
CA GLY A 251 8.37 18.86 -40.22
C GLY A 251 9.27 17.71 -39.75
N LEU A 252 10.00 17.88 -38.65
CA LEU A 252 10.88 16.86 -38.06
C LEU A 252 10.11 15.74 -37.36
N LEU A 253 9.03 16.10 -36.65
CA LEU A 253 8.20 15.16 -35.89
C LEU A 253 7.25 14.35 -36.79
N GLY A 254 6.82 14.91 -37.92
CA GLY A 254 5.97 14.22 -38.89
C GLY A 254 6.70 13.25 -39.83
N GLN A 255 8.00 13.43 -40.07
CA GLN A 255 8.75 12.55 -40.99
C GLN A 255 9.34 11.34 -40.25
N PRO A 256 9.08 10.08 -40.68
CA PRO A 256 9.70 8.92 -40.07
C PRO A 256 11.22 8.99 -40.29
N GLY A 257 11.99 9.05 -39.20
CA GLY A 257 13.44 9.22 -39.18
C GLY A 257 13.94 10.67 -39.02
N GLY A 258 13.05 11.69 -39.02
CA GLY A 258 13.44 13.10 -38.97
C GLY A 258 14.22 13.51 -37.72
N LEU A 259 13.76 13.11 -36.53
CA LEU A 259 14.45 13.37 -35.27
C LEU A 259 15.83 12.68 -35.20
N ILE A 260 15.88 11.42 -35.62
CA ILE A 260 17.08 10.61 -35.52
C ILE A 260 18.15 11.19 -36.46
N SER A 261 17.78 11.50 -37.71
CA SER A 261 18.70 12.07 -38.70
C SER A 261 19.19 13.46 -38.32
N THR A 262 18.35 14.28 -37.68
CA THR A 262 18.74 15.60 -37.17
C THR A 262 19.67 15.49 -35.97
N ALA A 263 19.40 14.58 -35.03
CA ALA A 263 20.29 14.30 -33.90
C ALA A 263 21.65 13.80 -34.40
N ALA A 264 21.68 12.92 -35.40
CA ALA A 264 22.91 12.44 -36.01
C ALA A 264 23.68 13.57 -36.71
N GLN A 265 23.01 14.45 -37.46
CA GLN A 265 23.66 15.62 -38.06
C GLN A 265 24.19 16.62 -37.01
N ALA A 266 23.48 16.80 -35.89
CA ALA A 266 23.95 17.63 -34.79
C ALA A 266 25.17 17.02 -34.09
N LEU A 267 25.22 15.69 -33.94
CA LEU A 267 26.40 14.98 -33.46
C LEU A 267 27.57 15.12 -34.45
N ASP A 268 27.32 15.00 -35.75
CA ASP A 268 28.34 15.22 -36.78
C ASP A 268 28.93 16.63 -36.70
N TYR A 269 28.08 17.62 -36.47
CA TYR A 269 28.47 19.01 -36.30
C TYR A 269 29.25 19.25 -35.00
N GLN A 270 28.76 18.75 -33.87
CA GLN A 270 29.36 18.98 -32.55
C GLN A 270 30.71 18.27 -32.38
N PHE A 271 30.84 17.07 -32.97
CA PHE A 271 32.00 16.22 -32.76
C PHE A 271 32.93 16.12 -33.98
N GLY A 272 32.54 16.65 -35.14
CA GLY A 272 33.38 16.70 -36.33
C GLY A 272 33.61 15.36 -37.04
N PHE A 273 32.97 14.27 -36.59
CA PHE A 273 33.01 12.97 -37.25
C PHE A 273 31.62 12.56 -37.73
N LYS A 274 31.54 11.94 -38.91
CA LYS A 274 30.27 11.63 -39.59
C LYS A 274 29.56 10.38 -39.03
N VAL A 275 28.98 10.49 -37.84
CA VAL A 275 28.11 9.49 -37.20
C VAL A 275 26.96 9.09 -38.11
N SER A 276 26.32 10.05 -38.78
CA SER A 276 25.17 9.81 -39.65
C SER A 276 25.48 8.91 -40.86
N GLU A 277 26.74 8.86 -41.29
CA GLU A 277 27.20 8.03 -42.41
C GLU A 277 27.68 6.64 -41.97
N THR A 278 27.75 6.37 -40.66
CA THR A 278 28.17 5.05 -40.17
C THR A 278 27.15 3.98 -40.53
N TRP A 279 27.65 2.78 -40.86
CA TRP A 279 26.82 1.63 -41.19
C TRP A 279 25.83 1.30 -40.06
N PHE A 280 26.26 1.46 -38.80
CA PHE A 280 25.47 1.17 -37.61
C PHE A 280 24.25 2.08 -37.52
N TYR A 281 24.44 3.39 -37.71
CA TYR A 281 23.35 4.35 -37.65
C TYR A 281 22.32 4.12 -38.76
N ARG A 282 22.77 3.91 -40.00
CA ARG A 282 21.88 3.60 -41.13
C ARG A 282 21.12 2.29 -40.92
N TYR A 283 21.78 1.28 -40.34
CA TYR A 283 21.14 0.01 -39.99
C TYR A 283 20.09 0.21 -38.90
N LEU A 284 20.40 0.98 -37.85
CA LEU A 284 19.48 1.31 -36.78
C LEU A 284 18.27 2.08 -37.32
N GLU A 285 18.45 3.15 -38.09
CA GLU A 285 17.35 3.92 -38.68
C GLU A 285 16.42 3.06 -39.54
N GLN A 286 16.97 2.13 -40.34
CA GLN A 286 16.17 1.22 -41.17
C GLN A 286 15.50 0.10 -40.39
N LYS A 287 16.12 -0.41 -39.32
CA LYS A 287 15.67 -1.60 -38.59
C LYS A 287 15.05 -1.31 -37.23
N LEU A 288 15.10 -0.08 -36.72
CA LEU A 288 14.56 0.30 -35.41
C LEU A 288 13.08 -0.12 -35.26
N ALA A 289 12.26 0.15 -36.28
CA ALA A 289 10.85 -0.26 -36.27
C ALA A 289 10.69 -1.79 -36.19
N LEU A 290 11.55 -2.55 -36.88
CA LEU A 290 11.55 -4.01 -36.84
C LEU A 290 12.06 -4.54 -35.49
N ILE A 291 13.08 -3.91 -34.91
CA ILE A 291 13.59 -4.25 -33.57
C ILE A 291 12.51 -4.03 -32.52
N LEU A 292 11.82 -2.88 -32.56
CA LEU A 292 10.70 -2.57 -31.67
C LEU A 292 9.54 -3.54 -31.87
N MET A 293 9.23 -3.92 -33.12
CA MET A 293 8.21 -4.93 -33.41
C MET A 293 8.57 -6.30 -32.85
N ILE A 294 9.82 -6.75 -33.01
CA ILE A 294 10.30 -8.01 -32.44
C ILE A 294 10.26 -7.95 -30.92
N GLN A 295 10.72 -6.86 -30.31
CA GLN A 295 10.66 -6.66 -28.86
C GLN A 295 9.23 -6.74 -28.34
N PHE A 296 8.28 -6.07 -29.01
CA PHE A 296 6.86 -6.16 -28.69
C PHE A 296 6.33 -7.59 -28.84
N ALA A 297 6.68 -8.30 -29.92
CA ALA A 297 6.29 -9.70 -30.12
C ALA A 297 6.86 -10.62 -29.04
N VAL A 298 8.11 -10.42 -28.61
CA VAL A 298 8.74 -11.19 -27.52
C VAL A 298 8.02 -10.92 -26.19
N LEU A 299 7.73 -9.66 -25.86
CA LEU A 299 6.97 -9.31 -24.66
C LEU A 299 5.54 -9.89 -24.70
N PHE A 300 4.90 -9.82 -25.85
CA PHE A 300 3.58 -10.38 -26.08
C PHE A 300 3.60 -11.90 -25.85
N VAL A 301 4.54 -12.64 -26.46
CA VAL A 301 4.70 -14.09 -26.27
C VAL A 301 5.11 -14.44 -24.84
N SER A 302 5.95 -13.63 -24.19
CA SER A 302 6.35 -13.83 -22.80
C SER A 302 5.16 -13.81 -21.84
N SER A 303 4.13 -12.99 -22.14
CA SER A 303 2.89 -12.95 -21.35
C SER A 303 2.06 -14.25 -21.39
N SER A 304 2.41 -15.21 -22.25
CA SER A 304 1.77 -16.53 -22.35
C SER A 304 2.26 -17.51 -21.28
N PHE A 305 3.43 -17.27 -20.69
CA PHE A 305 4.03 -18.15 -19.68
C PHE A 305 3.56 -17.77 -18.28
N VAL A 306 2.97 -18.72 -17.56
CA VAL A 306 2.54 -18.49 -16.18
C VAL A 306 3.01 -19.62 -15.27
N VAL A 307 3.49 -19.23 -14.09
CA VAL A 307 3.86 -20.14 -13.01
C VAL A 307 2.92 -19.89 -11.84
N ILE A 308 2.29 -20.96 -11.36
CA ILE A 308 1.43 -20.98 -10.18
C ILE A 308 2.19 -21.71 -9.07
N HIS A 309 2.37 -21.07 -7.91
CA HIS A 309 3.12 -21.64 -6.79
C HIS A 309 2.32 -22.73 -6.07
N ALA A 310 3.01 -23.54 -5.26
CA ALA A 310 2.42 -24.68 -4.56
C ALA A 310 1.28 -24.32 -3.59
N ASN A 311 1.28 -23.10 -3.05
CA ASN A 311 0.24 -22.59 -2.13
C ASN A 311 -0.86 -21.78 -2.84
N GLU A 312 -0.81 -21.70 -4.17
CA GLU A 312 -1.71 -20.88 -4.98
C GLU A 312 -2.53 -21.76 -5.94
N LYS A 313 -3.77 -21.37 -6.16
CA LYS A 313 -4.57 -21.82 -7.30
C LYS A 313 -4.94 -20.62 -8.14
N ALA A 314 -5.19 -20.86 -9.42
CA ALA A 314 -5.51 -19.77 -10.32
C ALA A 314 -6.74 -20.03 -11.20
N VAL A 315 -7.50 -18.98 -11.45
CA VAL A 315 -8.62 -18.98 -12.41
C VAL A 315 -8.16 -18.25 -13.66
N LEU A 316 -8.37 -18.89 -14.81
CA LEU A 316 -8.08 -18.30 -16.11
C LEU A 316 -9.37 -17.68 -16.67
N GLU A 317 -9.31 -16.41 -17.05
CA GLU A 317 -10.38 -15.69 -17.73
C GLU A 317 -9.99 -15.52 -19.20
N ARG A 318 -10.78 -16.09 -20.11
CA ARG A 318 -10.58 -15.95 -21.56
C ARG A 318 -11.70 -15.09 -22.13
N LEU A 319 -11.36 -13.90 -22.61
CA LEU A 319 -12.33 -12.96 -23.20
C LEU A 319 -13.58 -12.73 -22.32
N GLY A 320 -13.40 -12.60 -21.00
CA GLY A 320 -14.50 -12.43 -20.04
C GLY A 320 -15.13 -13.72 -19.51
N ILE A 321 -14.77 -14.89 -20.06
CA ILE A 321 -15.32 -16.18 -19.64
C ILE A 321 -14.32 -16.88 -18.72
N MET A 322 -14.71 -17.08 -17.46
CA MET A 322 -13.94 -17.83 -16.47
C MET A 322 -13.90 -19.32 -16.84
N GLN A 323 -12.70 -19.88 -16.89
CA GLN A 323 -12.41 -21.29 -17.16
C GLN A 323 -12.16 -22.06 -15.85
N LYS A 324 -12.00 -23.37 -15.96
CA LYS A 324 -11.70 -24.25 -14.82
C LYS A 324 -10.43 -23.80 -14.07
N VAL A 325 -10.48 -23.91 -12.75
CA VAL A 325 -9.34 -23.68 -11.84
C VAL A 325 -8.13 -24.51 -12.28
N ARG A 326 -6.94 -23.88 -12.23
CA ARG A 326 -5.65 -24.49 -12.53
C ARG A 326 -4.90 -24.77 -11.24
N GLU A 327 -4.40 -26.00 -11.14
CA GLU A 327 -3.54 -26.47 -10.06
C GLU A 327 -2.14 -25.84 -10.14
N PRO A 328 -1.34 -25.88 -9.06
CA PRO A 328 0.05 -25.44 -9.06
C PRO A 328 0.89 -26.04 -10.20
N GLY A 329 1.79 -25.23 -10.77
CA GLY A 329 2.69 -25.67 -11.84
C GLY A 329 2.86 -24.67 -12.99
N PHE A 330 3.50 -25.14 -14.06
CA PHE A 330 3.71 -24.38 -15.29
C PHE A 330 2.49 -24.50 -16.20
N HIS A 331 1.93 -23.37 -16.61
CA HIS A 331 0.79 -23.30 -17.51
C HIS A 331 1.07 -22.36 -18.67
N PHE A 332 0.54 -22.74 -19.84
CA PHE A 332 0.50 -21.90 -21.02
C PHE A 332 -0.89 -21.28 -21.15
N LYS A 333 -0.94 -19.96 -21.28
CA LYS A 333 -2.16 -19.22 -21.59
C LYS A 333 -1.98 -18.42 -22.88
N ALA A 334 -3.08 -17.94 -23.45
CA ALA A 334 -2.98 -16.98 -24.54
C ALA A 334 -2.32 -15.67 -24.05
N PRO A 335 -1.58 -14.99 -24.92
CA PRO A 335 -0.95 -13.73 -24.57
C PRO A 335 -2.00 -12.67 -24.20
N TRP A 336 -1.62 -11.76 -23.31
CA TRP A 336 -2.46 -10.62 -22.93
C TRP A 336 -2.81 -9.80 -24.18
N PRO A 337 -4.07 -9.38 -24.40
CA PRO A 337 -5.19 -9.31 -23.45
C PRO A 337 -6.21 -10.47 -23.53
N ILE A 338 -5.94 -11.54 -24.29
CA ILE A 338 -6.92 -12.61 -24.56
C ILE A 338 -7.23 -13.42 -23.29
N ASP A 339 -6.18 -13.90 -22.61
CA ASP A 339 -6.28 -14.63 -21.34
C ASP A 339 -5.69 -13.81 -20.19
N LYS A 340 -6.50 -13.61 -19.14
CA LYS A 340 -6.07 -13.08 -17.83
C LYS A 340 -6.03 -14.22 -16.81
N ILE A 341 -5.17 -14.11 -15.81
CA ILE A 341 -5.06 -15.13 -14.76
C ILE A 341 -5.11 -14.47 -13.38
N TYR A 342 -6.02 -14.93 -12.54
CA TYR A 342 -6.17 -14.49 -11.15
C TYR A 342 -5.63 -15.57 -10.24
N ARG A 343 -4.54 -15.25 -9.54
CA ARG A 343 -3.88 -16.15 -8.60
C ARG A 343 -4.33 -15.82 -7.18
N HIS A 344 -4.72 -16.85 -6.44
CA HIS A 344 -5.15 -16.73 -5.06
C HIS A 344 -4.46 -17.79 -4.21
N LYS A 345 -4.03 -17.37 -3.02
CA LYS A 345 -3.40 -18.24 -2.02
C LYS A 345 -4.47 -19.07 -1.31
N THR A 346 -4.87 -20.20 -1.89
CA THR A 346 -5.93 -21.05 -1.33
C THR A 346 -5.47 -21.85 -0.13
N ASP A 347 -4.19 -22.23 -0.09
CA ASP A 347 -3.67 -23.14 0.94
C ASP A 347 -3.08 -22.40 2.15
N GLU A 348 -3.10 -21.07 2.12
CA GLU A 348 -2.61 -20.20 3.20
C GLU A 348 -3.80 -19.64 3.99
N ILE A 349 -3.73 -19.70 5.32
CA ILE A 349 -4.73 -19.06 6.17
C ILE A 349 -4.61 -17.54 6.01
N GLN A 350 -5.65 -16.95 5.44
CA GLN A 350 -5.77 -15.51 5.30
C GLN A 350 -6.40 -14.92 6.55
N SER A 351 -6.10 -13.65 6.83
CA SER A 351 -6.67 -12.95 7.97
C SER A 351 -7.04 -11.52 7.64
N PHE A 352 -8.16 -11.08 8.20
CA PHE A 352 -8.49 -9.67 8.34
C PHE A 352 -8.92 -9.42 9.78
N THR A 353 -8.76 -8.20 10.26
CA THR A 353 -9.20 -7.81 11.60
C THR A 353 -10.36 -6.84 11.46
N LEU A 354 -11.45 -7.10 12.18
CA LEU A 354 -12.56 -6.18 12.32
C LEU A 354 -12.31 -5.29 13.54
N GLY A 355 -12.60 -4.00 13.39
CA GLY A 355 -12.28 -3.00 14.41
C GLY A 355 -10.87 -2.44 14.21
N VAL A 356 -10.03 -2.61 15.23
CA VAL A 356 -8.70 -1.99 15.30
C VAL A 356 -7.77 -2.52 14.20
N VAL A 357 -7.27 -1.61 13.36
CA VAL A 357 -6.24 -1.92 12.38
C VAL A 357 -4.91 -2.06 13.12
N LYS A 358 -4.25 -3.21 12.92
CA LYS A 358 -2.92 -3.47 13.45
C LYS A 358 -1.96 -2.38 12.93
N ASP A 359 -1.38 -1.58 13.81
CA ASP A 359 -0.23 -0.75 13.45
C ASP A 359 0.82 -1.66 12.82
N MET A 360 1.20 -1.37 11.57
CA MET A 360 2.36 -2.03 10.99
C MET A 360 3.57 -1.69 11.87
N PRO A 361 4.38 -2.68 12.29
CA PRO A 361 5.57 -2.40 13.07
C PRO A 361 6.44 -1.40 12.29
N LYS A 362 6.78 -0.28 12.92
CA LYS A 362 7.81 0.62 12.39
C LYS A 362 9.10 -0.20 12.28
N ALA A 363 9.89 0.06 11.24
CA ALA A 363 11.06 -0.73 10.86
C ALA A 363 12.12 -0.94 11.98
N ASP A 364 12.03 -0.17 13.07
CA ASP A 364 12.96 -0.20 14.21
C ASP A 364 12.48 -1.04 15.41
N GLU A 365 11.26 -1.60 15.40
CA GLU A 365 10.74 -2.38 16.53
C GLU A 365 11.10 -3.87 16.40
N GLN A 366 11.89 -4.36 17.37
CA GLN A 366 12.22 -5.78 17.48
C GLN A 366 10.92 -6.61 17.65
N PRO A 367 10.82 -7.78 17.02
CA PRO A 367 9.68 -8.69 17.18
C PRO A 367 9.72 -9.36 18.56
N GLY A 368 9.51 -8.57 19.60
CA GLY A 368 9.45 -8.98 21.00
C GLY A 368 8.08 -8.60 21.56
N LYS A 369 7.45 -9.57 22.24
CA LYS A 369 6.13 -9.54 22.89
C LYS A 369 5.73 -8.14 23.41
N LYS A 370 5.02 -7.36 22.59
CA LYS A 370 4.40 -6.09 23.00
C LYS A 370 3.37 -6.40 24.09
N ILE A 371 3.63 -5.96 25.32
CA ILE A 371 2.64 -6.03 26.39
C ILE A 371 1.62 -4.92 26.07
N LEU A 372 0.41 -5.33 25.70
CA LEU A 372 -0.70 -4.41 25.48
C LEU A 372 -1.35 -4.15 26.84
N LEU A 373 -1.33 -2.90 27.28
CA LEU A 373 -1.98 -2.46 28.51
C LEU A 373 -3.32 -1.84 28.14
N TRP A 374 -4.40 -2.20 28.84
CA TRP A 374 -5.73 -1.64 28.58
C TRP A 374 -5.79 -0.12 28.76
N THR A 375 -4.88 0.46 29.52
CA THR A 375 -4.77 1.91 29.76
C THR A 375 -3.99 2.64 28.68
N THR A 376 -3.24 1.94 27.84
CA THR A 376 -2.43 2.55 26.79
C THR A 376 -3.20 2.52 25.47
N GLN A 377 -3.14 3.62 24.73
CA GLN A 377 -3.80 3.69 23.44
C GLN A 377 -3.11 2.75 22.44
N HIS A 378 -3.84 1.74 22.01
CA HIS A 378 -3.42 0.79 20.97
C HIS A 378 -4.35 0.84 19.74
N ASN A 379 -5.32 1.76 19.78
CA ASN A 379 -6.33 2.01 18.76
C ASN A 379 -5.93 3.25 17.96
N HIS A 380 -5.14 3.06 16.91
CA HIS A 380 -4.97 4.10 15.90
C HIS A 380 -6.08 3.94 14.86
N GLY A 381 -7.14 4.75 14.96
CA GLY A 381 -7.48 5.58 13.81
C GLY A 381 -6.37 6.61 13.67
N SER A 382 -5.82 6.81 12.48
CA SER A 382 -4.72 7.78 12.30
C SER A 382 -5.14 9.15 12.88
N SER A 383 -4.20 9.93 13.41
CA SER A 383 -4.49 11.32 13.84
C SER A 383 -5.03 12.21 12.70
N GLN A 384 -5.02 11.72 11.46
CA GLN A 384 -5.60 12.33 10.27
C GLN A 384 -7.05 11.89 9.97
N ASP A 385 -7.56 10.82 10.59
CA ASP A 385 -8.86 10.24 10.23
C ASP A 385 -9.66 9.73 11.46
N PRO A 386 -10.42 10.62 12.13
CA PRO A 386 -11.23 10.30 13.30
C PRO A 386 -12.34 9.25 13.05
N GLU A 387 -12.70 9.00 11.80
CA GLU A 387 -13.73 8.03 11.40
C GLU A 387 -13.30 6.56 11.59
N GLN A 388 -12.02 6.31 11.87
CA GLN A 388 -11.47 4.96 12.04
C GLN A 388 -11.46 4.47 13.51
N ASN A 389 -12.04 5.24 14.44
CA ASN A 389 -12.20 4.83 15.83
C ASN A 389 -13.40 3.89 15.99
N PHE A 390 -13.20 2.59 15.71
CA PHE A 390 -14.24 1.57 15.84
C PHE A 390 -14.49 1.17 17.30
N ASN A 391 -15.24 2.00 18.04
CA ASN A 391 -15.89 1.55 19.27
C ASN A 391 -17.17 0.78 18.91
N MET A 392 -17.32 -0.42 19.47
CA MET A 392 -18.49 -1.27 19.26
C MET A 392 -19.49 -1.09 20.41
N ILE A 393 -20.77 -1.12 20.09
CA ILE A 393 -21.86 -1.03 21.07
C ILE A 393 -22.14 -2.43 21.60
N VAL A 394 -22.18 -2.57 22.92
CA VAL A 394 -22.47 -3.83 23.62
C VAL A 394 -23.63 -3.61 24.59
N ALA A 395 -24.54 -4.56 24.69
CA ALA A 395 -25.64 -4.46 25.64
C ALA A 395 -25.14 -4.47 27.09
N SER A 396 -25.90 -3.83 27.96
CA SER A 396 -25.76 -3.94 29.40
C SER A 396 -27.06 -4.44 29.99
N ASN A 397 -26.96 -5.37 30.93
CA ASN A 397 -28.10 -5.83 31.74
C ASN A 397 -28.21 -5.11 33.11
N ASN A 398 -27.42 -4.05 33.33
CA ASN A 398 -27.47 -3.29 34.58
C ASN A 398 -28.74 -2.42 34.62
N ASP A 399 -29.61 -2.74 35.58
CA ASP A 399 -30.95 -2.18 35.78
C ASP A 399 -30.95 -0.82 36.54
N ASP A 400 -29.79 -0.18 36.68
CA ASP A 400 -29.61 1.02 37.53
C ASP A 400 -30.17 2.32 36.92
N SER A 401 -30.75 2.26 35.72
CA SER A 401 -31.36 3.42 35.07
C SER A 401 -32.83 3.50 35.43
N GLU A 402 -33.27 4.61 36.06
CA GLU A 402 -34.70 4.95 36.14
C GLU A 402 -35.32 4.83 34.74
N ASN A 403 -36.20 3.83 34.60
CA ASN A 403 -36.82 3.39 33.36
C ASN A 403 -37.28 4.54 32.45
N VAL A 404 -36.49 4.88 31.42
CA VAL A 404 -37.05 5.41 30.17
C VAL A 404 -37.60 4.20 29.43
N ALA A 405 -38.92 4.02 29.49
CA ALA A 405 -39.63 2.84 29.03
C ALA A 405 -39.12 2.29 27.67
N GLY A 406 -38.46 1.13 27.71
CA GLY A 406 -38.14 0.30 26.54
C GLY A 406 -36.73 0.43 25.94
N ALA A 407 -35.82 1.23 26.50
CA ALA A 407 -34.44 1.33 26.02
C ALA A 407 -33.51 0.38 26.80
N VAL A 408 -32.86 -0.56 26.10
CA VAL A 408 -31.79 -1.41 26.68
C VAL A 408 -30.55 -0.53 26.88
N PRO A 409 -29.98 -0.41 28.10
CA PRO A 409 -28.77 0.36 28.31
C PRO A 409 -27.60 -0.26 27.53
N VAL A 410 -26.75 0.59 26.96
CA VAL A 410 -25.63 0.18 26.11
C VAL A 410 -24.30 0.72 26.63
N ASN A 411 -23.25 -0.08 26.45
CA ASN A 411 -21.88 0.27 26.74
C ASN A 411 -21.09 0.37 25.43
N LEU A 412 -19.98 1.10 25.50
CA LEU A 412 -18.99 1.13 24.42
C LEU A 412 -17.82 0.25 24.81
N LEU A 413 -17.40 -0.61 23.88
CA LEU A 413 -16.20 -1.43 24.02
C LEU A 413 -15.33 -1.25 22.80
N THR A 414 -14.02 -1.19 23.02
CA THR A 414 -13.06 -1.42 21.96
C THR A 414 -12.76 -2.92 21.92
N VAL A 415 -12.85 -3.51 20.71
CA VAL A 415 -12.56 -4.93 20.48
C VAL A 415 -11.81 -5.09 19.16
N SER A 416 -10.81 -5.97 19.17
CA SER A 416 -10.11 -6.42 17.97
C SER A 416 -10.52 -7.85 17.64
N ILE A 417 -11.12 -8.04 16.46
CA ILE A 417 -11.69 -9.34 16.06
C ILE A 417 -10.96 -9.87 14.83
N PRO A 418 -9.85 -10.62 15.01
CA PRO A 418 -9.20 -11.27 13.89
C PRO A 418 -10.07 -12.43 13.40
N VAL A 419 -10.40 -12.40 12.11
CA VAL A 419 -11.07 -13.49 11.42
C VAL A 419 -10.05 -14.18 10.53
N HIS A 420 -9.88 -15.49 10.73
CA HIS A 420 -9.03 -16.35 9.94
C HIS A 420 -9.88 -17.22 9.04
N TYR A 421 -9.59 -17.18 7.75
CA TYR A 421 -10.34 -17.91 6.75
C TYR A 421 -9.40 -18.54 5.73
N ARG A 422 -9.89 -19.57 5.06
CA ARG A 422 -9.21 -20.24 3.96
C ARG A 422 -10.14 -20.30 2.76
N ILE A 423 -9.60 -20.13 1.56
CA ILE A 423 -10.39 -20.27 0.32
C ILE A 423 -10.44 -21.76 -0.03
N ASP A 424 -11.61 -22.36 0.13
CA ASP A 424 -11.84 -23.78 -0.16
C ASP A 424 -12.25 -23.98 -1.63
N ASP A 425 -13.23 -23.21 -2.09
CA ASP A 425 -13.68 -23.17 -3.50
C ASP A 425 -13.31 -21.83 -4.15
N LEU A 426 -12.23 -21.87 -4.94
CA LEU A 426 -11.74 -20.70 -5.67
C LEU A 426 -12.70 -20.25 -6.79
N GLU A 427 -13.45 -21.16 -7.41
CA GLU A 427 -14.40 -20.78 -8.46
C GLU A 427 -15.51 -19.92 -7.86
N ALA A 428 -16.09 -20.36 -6.74
CA ALA A 428 -17.10 -19.60 -6.02
C ALA A 428 -16.58 -18.24 -5.54
N TRP A 429 -15.34 -18.19 -5.04
CA TRP A 429 -14.69 -16.96 -4.56
C TRP A 429 -14.49 -15.90 -5.65
N VAL A 430 -14.23 -16.30 -6.90
CA VAL A 430 -13.97 -15.34 -7.99
C VAL A 430 -15.23 -15.02 -8.80
N LYS A 431 -16.12 -16.00 -8.99
CA LYS A 431 -17.21 -15.91 -9.98
C LYS A 431 -18.48 -15.27 -9.43
N ASN A 432 -18.82 -15.54 -8.18
CA ASN A 432 -20.13 -15.19 -7.63
C ASN A 432 -20.21 -13.72 -7.18
N ASN A 433 -19.06 -13.11 -6.85
CA ASN A 433 -19.00 -11.76 -6.30
C ASN A 433 -17.82 -11.00 -6.90
N ALA A 434 -18.01 -9.71 -7.20
CA ALA A 434 -16.94 -8.85 -7.73
C ALA A 434 -15.80 -8.64 -6.73
N ASN A 435 -16.09 -8.62 -5.43
CA ASN A 435 -15.09 -8.52 -4.36
C ASN A 435 -15.50 -9.35 -3.14
N SER A 436 -15.17 -10.63 -3.18
CA SER A 436 -15.50 -11.59 -2.12
C SER A 436 -14.82 -11.27 -0.78
N GLY A 437 -13.61 -10.70 -0.79
CA GLY A 437 -12.90 -10.28 0.42
C GLY A 437 -13.64 -9.18 1.18
N SER A 438 -14.02 -8.11 0.47
CA SER A 438 -14.78 -7.01 1.06
C SER A 438 -16.18 -7.44 1.50
N LEU A 439 -16.84 -8.32 0.74
CA LEU A 439 -18.14 -8.86 1.13
C LEU A 439 -18.04 -9.71 2.41
N LEU A 440 -17.04 -10.60 2.50
CA LEU A 440 -16.80 -11.39 3.70
C LEU A 440 -16.56 -10.50 4.92
N GLN A 441 -15.74 -9.46 4.78
CA GLN A 441 -15.48 -8.50 5.86
C GLN A 441 -16.77 -7.80 6.33
N LYS A 442 -17.63 -7.37 5.40
CA LYS A 442 -18.92 -6.73 5.71
C LYS A 442 -19.90 -7.70 6.38
N LEU A 443 -19.98 -8.94 5.91
CA LEU A 443 -20.81 -9.98 6.53
C LEU A 443 -20.34 -10.30 7.95
N ALA A 444 -19.03 -10.48 8.12
CA ALA A 444 -18.41 -10.73 9.40
C ALA A 444 -18.67 -9.57 10.39
N MET A 445 -18.49 -8.32 9.94
CA MET A 445 -18.82 -7.13 10.74
C MET A 445 -20.29 -7.13 11.16
N ARG A 446 -21.22 -7.44 10.24
CA ARG A 446 -22.65 -7.47 10.54
C ARG A 446 -22.98 -8.50 11.62
N GLU A 447 -22.45 -9.72 11.54
CA GLU A 447 -22.72 -10.77 12.53
C GLU A 447 -22.06 -10.48 13.87
N VAL A 448 -20.83 -9.93 13.87
CA VAL A 448 -20.19 -9.39 15.08
C VAL A 448 -21.07 -8.35 15.75
N THR A 449 -21.52 -7.32 15.01
CA THR A 449 -22.34 -6.25 15.57
C THR A 449 -23.66 -6.77 16.13
N LYS A 450 -24.32 -7.69 15.42
CA LYS A 450 -25.54 -8.34 15.93
C LYS A 450 -25.29 -9.11 17.22
N TYR A 451 -24.18 -9.84 17.32
CA TYR A 451 -23.84 -10.59 18.51
C TYR A 451 -23.58 -9.66 19.70
N LEU A 452 -22.76 -8.62 19.48
CA LEU A 452 -22.38 -7.67 20.51
C LEU A 452 -23.56 -6.89 21.11
N ILE A 453 -24.56 -6.55 20.30
CA ILE A 453 -25.78 -5.87 20.78
C ILE A 453 -26.65 -6.80 21.65
N ASN A 454 -26.44 -8.11 21.65
CA ASN A 454 -27.24 -9.08 22.41
C ASN A 454 -26.50 -9.73 23.58
N VAL A 455 -25.23 -9.41 23.82
CA VAL A 455 -24.42 -9.98 24.90
C VAL A 455 -24.09 -8.92 25.94
N ASP A 456 -24.06 -9.29 27.21
CA ASP A 456 -23.64 -8.39 28.27
C ASP A 456 -22.12 -8.17 28.27
N ILE A 457 -21.70 -6.94 28.58
CA ILE A 457 -20.29 -6.55 28.69
C ILE A 457 -19.49 -7.44 29.65
N ASN A 458 -20.05 -7.83 30.81
CA ASN A 458 -19.33 -8.61 31.82
C ASN A 458 -19.20 -10.07 31.39
N GLU A 459 -20.20 -10.60 30.70
CA GLU A 459 -20.13 -11.93 30.09
C GLU A 459 -19.04 -11.97 29.01
N LEU A 460 -18.99 -10.94 28.16
CA LEU A 460 -18.00 -10.80 27.09
C LEU A 460 -16.59 -10.56 27.63
N MET A 461 -16.43 -9.85 28.75
CA MET A 461 -15.11 -9.64 29.37
C MET A 461 -14.64 -10.79 30.27
N GLY A 462 -15.57 -11.62 30.74
CA GLY A 462 -15.33 -12.77 31.60
C GLY A 462 -15.29 -14.12 30.86
N LEU A 463 -16.15 -15.05 31.30
CA LEU A 463 -16.12 -16.45 30.88
C LEU A 463 -16.79 -16.72 29.51
N GLY A 464 -17.60 -15.79 28.99
CA GLY A 464 -18.39 -15.97 27.77
C GLY A 464 -17.59 -15.92 26.46
N ARG A 465 -16.33 -15.46 26.50
CA ARG A 465 -15.49 -15.26 25.31
C ARG A 465 -15.36 -16.49 24.42
N SER A 466 -15.09 -17.67 25.01
CA SER A 466 -14.90 -18.88 24.22
C SER A 466 -16.19 -19.33 23.50
N ALA A 467 -17.35 -19.12 24.14
CA ALA A 467 -18.64 -19.41 23.52
C ALA A 467 -18.96 -18.42 22.40
N ALA A 468 -18.67 -17.13 22.63
CA ALA A 468 -18.78 -16.08 21.62
C ALA A 468 -17.99 -16.39 20.35
N GLN A 469 -16.72 -16.80 20.50
CA GLN A 469 -15.84 -17.18 19.38
C GLN A 469 -16.44 -18.30 18.54
N GLN A 470 -16.94 -19.36 19.18
CA GLN A 470 -17.53 -20.51 18.47
C GLN A 470 -18.83 -20.13 17.77
N MET A 471 -19.68 -19.34 18.43
CA MET A 471 -20.95 -18.89 17.86
C MET A 471 -20.72 -17.99 16.65
N LEU A 472 -19.84 -16.98 16.78
CA LEU A 472 -19.51 -16.06 15.69
C LEU A 472 -18.83 -16.79 14.52
N ARG A 473 -17.90 -17.71 14.77
CA ARG A 473 -17.31 -18.55 13.72
C ARG A 473 -18.40 -19.24 12.92
N LYS A 474 -19.34 -19.91 13.61
CA LYS A 474 -20.45 -20.63 12.97
C LYS A 474 -21.39 -19.69 12.21
N GLN A 475 -21.74 -18.55 12.77
CA GLN A 475 -22.65 -17.59 12.11
C GLN A 475 -22.03 -16.99 10.85
N ILE A 476 -20.76 -16.59 10.91
CA ILE A 476 -20.03 -16.04 9.76
C ILE A 476 -19.87 -17.12 8.67
N ASP A 477 -19.60 -18.36 9.06
CA ASP A 477 -19.50 -19.51 8.14
C ASP A 477 -20.83 -19.81 7.42
N VAL A 478 -21.95 -19.77 8.15
CA VAL A 478 -23.30 -19.88 7.57
C VAL A 478 -23.55 -18.75 6.57
N GLN A 479 -23.24 -17.50 6.93
CA GLN A 479 -23.43 -16.36 6.04
C GLN A 479 -22.51 -16.43 4.80
N ALA A 480 -21.27 -16.89 4.96
CA ALA A 480 -20.37 -17.09 3.84
C ALA A 480 -20.88 -18.17 2.88
N SER A 481 -21.47 -19.23 3.41
CA SER A 481 -22.09 -20.32 2.64
C SER A 481 -23.36 -19.88 1.92
N GLU A 482 -24.25 -19.12 2.58
CA GLU A 482 -25.47 -18.57 1.98
C GLU A 482 -25.17 -17.66 0.78
N HIS A 483 -24.11 -16.85 0.89
CA HIS A 483 -23.62 -15.98 -0.18
C HIS A 483 -22.69 -16.67 -1.18
N LYS A 484 -22.48 -17.99 -1.04
CA LYS A 484 -21.65 -18.84 -1.92
C LYS A 484 -20.26 -18.25 -2.14
N LEU A 485 -19.61 -17.82 -1.06
CA LEU A 485 -18.27 -17.24 -1.13
C LEU A 485 -17.17 -18.27 -1.37
N GLY A 486 -17.39 -19.56 -1.04
CA GLY A 486 -16.37 -20.60 -1.21
C GLY A 486 -15.22 -20.51 -0.19
N VAL A 487 -15.49 -19.95 0.99
CA VAL A 487 -14.51 -19.86 2.08
C VAL A 487 -14.94 -20.69 3.28
N GLU A 488 -13.95 -21.19 3.99
CA GLU A 488 -14.09 -21.83 5.29
C GLU A 488 -13.58 -20.87 6.37
N ILE A 489 -14.40 -20.64 7.40
CA ILE A 489 -14.00 -19.81 8.55
C ILE A 489 -13.32 -20.69 9.59
N ILE A 490 -12.00 -20.53 9.71
CA ILE A 490 -11.15 -21.33 10.60
C ILE A 490 -11.25 -20.83 12.05
N PHE A 491 -11.17 -19.52 12.25
CA PHE A 491 -11.12 -18.93 13.59
C PHE A 491 -11.68 -17.52 13.61
N VAL A 492 -12.35 -17.18 14.71
CA VAL A 492 -12.77 -15.82 15.04
C VAL A 492 -12.26 -15.52 16.45
N GLY A 493 -11.35 -14.56 16.54
CA GLY A 493 -10.76 -14.10 17.81
C GLY A 493 -11.59 -12.97 18.42
N LEU A 494 -11.77 -12.98 19.74
CA LEU A 494 -12.16 -11.76 20.46
C LEU A 494 -10.96 -11.35 21.30
N GLN A 495 -10.14 -10.46 20.74
CA GLN A 495 -8.92 -9.97 21.36
C GLN A 495 -9.12 -8.52 21.80
N ASP A 496 -8.31 -8.11 22.77
CA ASP A 496 -8.22 -6.71 23.21
C ASP A 496 -9.58 -6.08 23.57
N ILE A 497 -10.40 -6.80 24.33
CA ILE A 497 -11.71 -6.33 24.79
C ILE A 497 -11.50 -5.45 26.02
N HIS A 498 -11.68 -4.15 25.87
CA HIS A 498 -11.60 -3.20 26.98
C HIS A 498 -12.55 -2.01 26.77
N PRO A 499 -13.00 -1.34 27.84
CA PRO A 499 -13.67 -0.05 27.73
C PRO A 499 -12.79 0.99 27.03
N PRO A 500 -13.33 2.01 26.34
CA PRO A 500 -12.54 3.02 25.67
C PRO A 500 -11.49 3.67 26.59
N VAL A 501 -10.26 3.81 26.09
CA VAL A 501 -9.14 4.39 26.86
C VAL A 501 -9.31 5.88 27.13
N GLY A 502 -10.24 6.56 26.43
CA GLY A 502 -10.65 7.94 26.70
C GLY A 502 -9.49 8.91 26.89
N GLN A 503 -8.81 9.31 25.81
CA GLN A 503 -7.78 10.37 25.83
C GLN A 503 -8.24 11.64 25.10
N SER A 504 -9.51 12.03 25.27
CA SER A 504 -9.94 13.36 24.83
C SER A 504 -9.27 14.42 25.73
N GLU A 505 -9.21 15.69 25.29
CA GLU A 505 -8.66 16.77 26.13
C GLU A 505 -9.32 16.85 27.53
N GLN A 506 -10.60 16.45 27.63
CA GLN A 506 -11.36 16.41 28.89
C GLN A 506 -10.91 15.26 29.82
N SER A 507 -10.39 14.16 29.28
CA SER A 507 -10.01 12.97 30.04
C SER A 507 -8.58 13.03 30.60
N LYS A 508 -7.82 14.09 30.32
CA LYS A 508 -6.44 14.26 30.82
C LYS A 508 -6.37 14.48 32.33
N ASP A 509 -7.41 15.09 32.92
CA ASP A 509 -7.44 15.43 34.34
C ASP A 509 -8.08 14.33 35.21
N GLU A 510 -9.05 13.58 34.67
CA GLU A 510 -9.86 12.58 35.41
C GLU A 510 -9.50 11.11 35.10
N GLY A 511 -8.63 10.87 34.12
CA GLY A 511 -8.29 9.53 33.62
C GLY A 511 -9.34 8.94 32.67
N GLY A 512 -8.91 7.96 31.88
CA GLY A 512 -9.76 7.30 30.88
C GLY A 512 -10.83 6.38 31.50
N VAL A 513 -11.89 6.06 30.75
CA VAL A 513 -12.93 5.11 31.20
C VAL A 513 -12.32 3.74 31.52
N ALA A 514 -11.38 3.27 30.71
CA ALA A 514 -10.63 2.03 30.98
C ALA A 514 -9.89 2.06 32.34
N GLU A 515 -9.19 3.17 32.64
CA GLU A 515 -8.42 3.33 33.88
C GLU A 515 -9.34 3.38 35.11
N ASN A 516 -10.45 4.11 35.01
CA ASN A 516 -11.42 4.21 36.09
C ASN A 516 -12.17 2.89 36.32
N PHE A 517 -12.48 2.16 35.24
CA PHE A 517 -13.04 0.82 35.35
C PHE A 517 -12.06 -0.14 36.06
N GLU A 518 -10.77 -0.10 35.71
CA GLU A 518 -9.73 -0.89 36.39
C GLU A 518 -9.66 -0.58 37.88
N LYS A 519 -9.75 0.71 38.28
CA LYS A 519 -9.79 1.12 39.69
C LYS A 519 -10.98 0.51 40.45
N VAL A 520 -12.16 0.45 39.83
CA VAL A 520 -13.36 -0.16 40.45
C VAL A 520 -13.16 -1.66 40.66
N ILE A 521 -12.66 -2.38 39.65
CA ILE A 521 -12.37 -3.81 39.77
C ILE A 521 -11.32 -4.07 40.84
N ALA A 522 -10.25 -3.27 40.88
CA ALA A 522 -9.21 -3.36 41.91
C ALA A 522 -9.78 -3.14 43.32
N ALA A 523 -10.66 -2.15 43.49
CA ALA A 523 -11.33 -1.88 44.76
C ALA A 523 -12.21 -3.06 45.21
N GLN A 524 -12.97 -3.66 44.29
CA GLN A 524 -13.80 -4.85 44.57
C GLN A 524 -12.94 -6.06 44.99
N LEU A 525 -11.84 -6.33 44.26
CA LEU A 525 -10.91 -7.41 44.59
C LEU A 525 -10.25 -7.19 45.97
N ASN A 526 -9.85 -5.95 46.28
CA ASN A 526 -9.30 -5.60 47.60
C ASN A 526 -10.34 -5.79 48.71
N ALA A 527 -11.59 -5.41 48.47
CA ALA A 527 -12.68 -5.61 49.43
C ALA A 527 -12.91 -7.10 49.73
N GLU A 528 -12.96 -7.95 48.70
CA GLU A 528 -13.12 -9.40 48.90
C GLU A 528 -11.87 -10.02 49.54
N THR A 529 -10.67 -9.55 49.19
CA THR A 529 -9.42 -9.98 49.84
C THR A 529 -9.45 -9.70 51.34
N ASN A 530 -9.81 -8.46 51.74
CA ASN A 530 -9.93 -8.08 53.15
C ASN A 530 -10.99 -8.93 53.88
N ARG A 531 -12.11 -9.24 53.22
CA ARG A 531 -13.15 -10.11 53.77
C ARG A 531 -12.64 -11.53 54.00
N LEU A 532 -11.95 -12.10 53.03
CA LEU A 532 -11.37 -13.45 53.12
C LEU A 532 -10.26 -13.50 54.18
N GLU A 533 -9.46 -12.45 54.35
CA GLU A 533 -8.47 -12.35 55.43
C GLU A 533 -9.13 -12.35 56.81
N ALA A 534 -10.22 -11.61 56.98
CA ALA A 534 -10.99 -11.59 58.23
C ALA A 534 -11.61 -12.98 58.53
N LEU A 535 -12.14 -13.66 57.51
CA LEU A 535 -12.63 -15.03 57.63
C LEU A 535 -11.51 -16.01 58.01
N ARG A 536 -10.34 -15.91 57.39
CA ARG A 536 -9.15 -16.71 57.74
C ARG A 536 -8.73 -16.48 59.18
N TYR A 537 -8.73 -15.22 59.64
CA TYR A 537 -8.37 -14.86 61.00
C TYR A 537 -9.31 -15.53 62.02
N THR A 538 -10.62 -15.40 61.82
CA THR A 538 -11.62 -16.01 62.72
C THR A 538 -11.56 -17.54 62.69
N ALA A 539 -11.41 -18.13 61.50
CA ALA A 539 -11.24 -19.58 61.32
C ALA A 539 -9.95 -20.12 61.96
N GLY A 540 -8.88 -19.35 62.03
CA GLY A 540 -7.61 -19.76 62.63
C GLY A 540 -7.53 -19.54 64.15
N LYS A 541 -8.04 -18.41 64.65
CA LYS A 541 -7.82 -17.99 66.04
C LYS A 541 -8.52 -18.90 67.06
N VAL A 542 -9.75 -19.32 66.80
CA VAL A 542 -10.53 -20.16 67.73
C VAL A 542 -9.95 -21.57 67.86
N PRO A 543 -9.63 -22.29 66.75
CA PRO A 543 -8.97 -23.58 66.84
C PRO A 543 -7.59 -23.50 67.49
N GLN A 544 -6.78 -22.48 67.18
CA GLN A 544 -5.49 -22.27 67.83
C GLN A 544 -5.64 -22.09 69.34
N ALA A 545 -6.54 -21.21 69.79
CA ALA A 545 -6.80 -21.01 71.22
C ALA A 545 -7.27 -22.30 71.92
N ARG A 546 -8.13 -23.09 71.26
CA ARG A 546 -8.59 -24.41 71.76
C ARG A 546 -7.45 -25.42 71.82
N ALA A 547 -6.57 -25.45 70.81
CA ALA A 547 -5.40 -26.32 70.79
C ALA A 547 -4.45 -25.97 71.94
N THR A 548 -4.12 -24.69 72.14
CA THR A 548 -3.29 -24.22 73.25
C THR A 548 -3.93 -24.52 74.62
N ALA A 549 -5.23 -24.32 74.77
CA ALA A 549 -5.93 -24.67 76.01
C ALA A 549 -5.88 -26.18 76.30
N THR A 550 -6.09 -27.01 75.27
CA THR A 550 -6.02 -28.47 75.38
C THR A 550 -4.60 -28.94 75.69
N GLU A 551 -3.60 -28.34 75.05
CA GLU A 551 -2.17 -28.59 75.31
C GLU A 551 -1.81 -28.26 76.76
N ASN A 552 -2.22 -27.09 77.26
CA ASN A 552 -1.97 -26.67 78.65
C ASN A 552 -2.63 -27.62 79.66
N LEU A 553 -3.88 -28.03 79.41
CA LEU A 553 -4.57 -29.01 80.25
C LEU A 553 -3.88 -30.38 80.23
N ALA A 554 -3.42 -30.83 79.07
CA ALA A 554 -2.69 -32.08 78.93
C ALA A 554 -1.35 -32.02 79.70
N LYS A 555 -0.58 -30.93 79.56
CA LYS A 555 0.66 -30.70 80.32
C LYS A 555 0.41 -30.71 81.83
N ALA A 556 -0.59 -29.96 82.30
CA ALA A 556 -0.93 -29.91 83.72
C ALA A 556 -1.36 -31.29 84.27
N ARG A 557 -2.09 -32.09 83.49
CA ARG A 557 -2.44 -33.47 83.86
C ARG A 557 -1.22 -34.38 83.91
N ILE A 558 -0.33 -34.30 82.93
CA ILE A 558 0.93 -35.07 82.93
C ILE A 558 1.74 -34.73 84.18
N GLU A 559 1.94 -33.45 84.48
CA GLU A 559 2.68 -33.01 85.67
C GLU A 559 2.02 -33.47 86.96
N SER A 560 0.70 -33.33 87.09
CA SER A 560 -0.03 -33.79 88.28
C SER A 560 0.08 -35.30 88.47
N THR A 561 -0.16 -36.08 87.42
CA THR A 561 -0.08 -37.55 87.47
C THR A 561 1.34 -38.00 87.81
N ASN A 562 2.36 -37.40 87.18
CA ASN A 562 3.76 -37.70 87.49
C ASN A 562 4.09 -37.37 88.94
N LYS A 563 3.66 -36.21 89.45
CA LYS A 563 3.92 -35.81 90.84
C LYS A 563 3.28 -36.74 91.86
N VAL A 564 2.03 -37.15 91.63
CA VAL A 564 1.32 -38.12 92.50
C VAL A 564 1.99 -39.49 92.42
N ALA A 565 2.25 -40.00 91.21
CA ALA A 565 2.86 -41.31 91.02
C ALA A 565 4.27 -41.41 91.64
N ILE A 566 5.09 -40.36 91.50
CA ILE A 566 6.42 -40.29 92.13
C ILE A 566 6.28 -40.25 93.65
N ALA A 567 5.38 -39.43 94.20
CA ALA A 567 5.17 -39.35 95.64
C ALA A 567 4.65 -40.68 96.24
N GLU A 568 3.73 -41.37 95.56
CA GLU A 568 3.25 -42.70 95.96
C GLU A 568 4.37 -43.74 95.89
N ALA A 569 5.16 -43.74 94.81
CA ALA A 569 6.30 -44.64 94.67
C ALA A 569 7.35 -44.40 95.77
N GLU A 570 7.65 -43.15 96.11
CA GLU A 570 8.54 -42.78 97.21
C GLU A 570 8.00 -43.20 98.58
N ALA A 571 6.70 -42.98 98.84
CA ALA A 571 6.04 -43.39 100.08
C ALA A 571 6.05 -44.92 100.25
N ASN A 572 5.70 -45.67 99.20
CA ASN A 572 5.74 -47.13 99.20
C ASN A 572 7.17 -47.66 99.38
N ARG A 573 8.15 -47.02 98.71
CA ARG A 573 9.57 -47.34 98.91
C ARG A 573 9.96 -47.13 100.37
N PHE A 574 9.58 -46.01 100.98
CA PHE A 574 9.87 -45.73 102.39
C PHE A 574 9.19 -46.72 103.34
N ALA A 575 7.91 -47.07 103.12
CA ALA A 575 7.20 -48.06 103.92
C ALA A 575 7.90 -49.43 103.88
N ASN A 576 8.25 -49.92 102.69
CA ASN A 576 9.00 -51.17 102.54
C ASN A 576 10.39 -51.10 103.21
N GLN A 577 11.04 -49.93 103.20
CA GLN A 577 12.29 -49.71 103.91
C GLN A 577 12.13 -49.77 105.43
N ILE A 578 11.04 -49.20 105.98
CA ILE A 578 10.71 -49.28 107.40
C ILE A 578 10.43 -50.72 107.82
N ASP A 579 9.64 -51.48 107.06
CA ASP A 579 9.33 -52.88 107.36
C ASP A 579 10.59 -53.75 107.36
N ALA A 580 11.45 -53.56 106.37
CA ALA A 580 12.76 -54.22 106.31
C ALA A 580 13.67 -53.81 107.47
N PHE A 581 13.64 -52.54 107.88
CA PHE A 581 14.40 -52.05 109.03
C PHE A 581 13.90 -52.64 110.35
N GLN A 582 12.59 -52.68 110.57
CA GLN A 582 11.98 -53.23 111.79
C GLN A 582 12.22 -54.74 111.92
N SER A 583 12.19 -55.49 110.81
CA SER A 583 12.41 -56.93 110.79
C SER A 583 13.83 -57.32 111.23
N ALA A 584 14.85 -56.54 110.86
CA ALA A 584 16.24 -56.80 111.26
C ALA A 584 17.10 -55.50 111.28
N PRO A 585 17.04 -54.70 112.37
CA PRO A 585 17.65 -53.37 112.40
C PRO A 585 19.16 -53.33 112.19
N SER A 586 19.90 -54.28 112.76
CA SER A 586 21.36 -54.36 112.67
C SER A 586 21.83 -54.74 111.27
N VAL A 587 21.15 -55.71 110.64
CA VAL A 587 21.43 -56.16 109.27
C VAL A 587 21.07 -55.08 108.27
N TYR A 588 19.90 -54.45 108.40
CA TYR A 588 19.47 -53.37 107.51
C TYR A 588 20.42 -52.17 107.56
N LYS A 589 20.80 -51.69 108.76
CA LYS A 589 21.76 -50.58 108.89
C LYS A 589 23.12 -50.93 108.29
N THR A 590 23.59 -52.16 108.47
CA THR A 590 24.87 -52.60 107.91
C THR A 590 24.78 -52.68 106.39
N ARG A 591 23.71 -53.28 105.84
CA ARG A 591 23.45 -53.32 104.40
C ARG A 591 23.35 -51.92 103.82
N MET A 592 22.53 -51.03 104.39
CA MET A 592 22.37 -49.67 103.89
C MET A 592 23.70 -48.91 103.93
N LYS A 593 24.50 -49.04 105.01
CA LYS A 593 25.85 -48.47 105.04
C LYS A 593 26.74 -49.02 103.93
N LEU A 594 26.70 -50.32 103.68
CA LEU A 594 27.49 -50.96 102.61
C LEU A 594 26.98 -50.60 101.21
N GLU A 595 25.67 -50.43 101.02
CA GLU A 595 25.01 -50.09 99.76
C GLU A 595 25.24 -48.61 99.44
N THR A 596 25.07 -47.70 100.41
CA THR A 596 25.48 -46.30 100.29
C THR A 596 26.99 -46.18 100.10
N PHE A 597 27.81 -46.97 100.81
CA PHE A 597 29.25 -47.01 100.56
C PHE A 597 29.55 -47.52 99.15
N MET A 598 28.86 -48.55 98.67
CA MET A 598 29.02 -49.09 97.33
C MET A 598 28.65 -48.04 96.27
N GLU A 599 27.50 -47.38 96.39
CA GLU A 599 27.07 -46.32 95.47
C GLU A 599 28.01 -45.11 95.51
N SER A 600 28.32 -44.59 96.71
CA SER A 600 29.21 -43.43 96.86
C SER A 600 30.65 -43.73 96.42
N THR A 601 31.09 -44.99 96.50
CA THR A 601 32.42 -45.43 96.03
C THR A 601 32.41 -46.12 94.67
N ALA A 602 31.28 -46.15 93.95
CA ALA A 602 31.14 -46.87 92.68
C ALA A 602 32.14 -46.34 91.62
N GLY A 603 32.44 -45.05 91.68
CA GLY A 603 33.43 -44.39 90.81
C GLY A 603 34.84 -44.24 91.41
N SER A 604 35.14 -44.81 92.58
CA SER A 604 36.41 -44.62 93.30
C SER A 604 37.39 -45.79 93.08
N ARG A 605 38.69 -45.51 92.91
CA ARG A 605 39.74 -46.56 92.91
C ARG A 605 39.94 -47.14 94.31
N LYS A 606 39.98 -48.47 94.43
CA LYS A 606 40.09 -49.20 95.70
C LYS A 606 41.35 -50.08 95.69
N TYR A 607 42.16 -50.00 96.75
CA TYR A 607 43.35 -50.82 96.95
C TYR A 607 43.15 -51.68 98.21
N ILE A 608 43.33 -53.00 98.10
CA ILE A 608 43.15 -53.96 99.21
C ILE A 608 44.51 -54.61 99.49
N LEU A 609 45.02 -54.47 100.71
CA LEU A 609 46.28 -55.04 101.16
C LEU A 609 45.99 -56.20 102.12
N SER A 610 46.49 -57.40 101.83
CA SER A 610 46.31 -58.61 102.65
C SER A 610 47.65 -59.09 103.21
N ASP A 611 47.69 -59.29 104.54
CA ASP A 611 48.77 -59.85 105.38
C ASP A 611 49.57 -58.82 106.24
N PRO A 612 49.40 -58.82 107.58
CA PRO A 612 50.16 -57.97 108.49
C PRO A 612 51.57 -58.49 108.83
N ALA A 613 51.95 -59.71 108.42
CA ALA A 613 53.24 -60.31 108.76
C ALA A 613 54.36 -60.06 107.74
N ASN A 614 54.04 -59.58 106.54
CA ASN A 614 55.03 -59.32 105.48
C ASN A 614 55.21 -57.81 105.26
N ARG A 615 56.42 -57.30 105.53
CA ARG A 615 56.79 -55.89 105.28
C ARG A 615 57.21 -55.71 103.83
N ASP A 616 56.26 -55.81 102.90
CA ASP A 616 56.47 -55.30 101.54
C ASP A 616 56.16 -53.81 101.49
N VAL A 617 57.16 -53.00 101.11
CA VAL A 617 56.99 -51.57 100.83
C VAL A 617 56.34 -51.45 99.45
N ILE A 618 55.02 -51.26 99.42
CA ILE A 618 54.27 -51.04 98.18
C ILE A 618 54.29 -49.54 97.88
N ASN A 619 55.06 -49.13 96.87
CA ASN A 619 55.05 -47.76 96.39
C ASN A 619 53.85 -47.57 95.43
N LEU A 620 52.76 -46.98 95.92
CA LEU A 620 51.56 -46.70 95.13
C LEU A 620 51.72 -45.36 94.39
N GLU A 621 51.93 -45.43 93.09
CA GLU A 621 52.05 -44.25 92.24
C GLU A 621 50.65 -43.71 91.87
N LEU A 622 50.17 -42.71 92.60
CA LEU A 622 48.79 -42.16 92.56
C LEU A 622 48.53 -41.18 91.40
N GLN A 623 49.28 -41.26 90.30
CA GLN A 623 49.10 -40.33 89.18
C GLN A 623 47.79 -40.65 88.44
N ASP A 624 46.84 -39.71 88.50
CA ASP A 624 45.52 -39.87 87.88
C ASP A 624 45.63 -39.63 86.37
N LYS A 625 45.39 -40.66 85.55
CA LYS A 625 45.24 -40.45 84.10
C LYS A 625 44.00 -39.59 83.86
N LEU A 626 44.20 -38.41 83.27
CA LEU A 626 43.14 -37.52 82.82
C LEU A 626 42.13 -38.30 81.97
N ARG A 627 40.87 -38.18 82.38
CA ARG A 627 39.69 -38.82 81.79
C ARG A 627 39.51 -38.30 80.35
N GLN A 628 39.41 -39.20 79.37
CA GLN A 628 39.42 -38.90 77.92
C GLN A 628 38.17 -38.18 77.39
N ASP A 629 37.19 -37.96 78.27
CA ASP A 629 35.87 -37.39 78.02
C ASP A 629 35.88 -35.88 77.71
N LEU A 630 36.98 -35.17 77.98
CA LEU A 630 37.15 -33.76 77.56
C LEU A 630 37.35 -33.59 76.04
N LEU A 631 37.56 -34.68 75.28
CA LEU A 631 37.74 -34.62 73.82
C LEU A 631 36.44 -34.89 73.03
N ASN A 632 35.33 -35.24 73.69
CA ASN A 632 34.05 -35.54 73.05
C ASN A 632 32.98 -34.47 73.35
N VAL A 633 33.33 -33.20 73.19
CA VAL A 633 32.32 -32.13 73.07
C VAL A 633 32.06 -31.90 71.59
N THR A 634 31.03 -32.56 71.04
CA THR A 634 30.42 -32.14 69.78
C THR A 634 29.62 -30.88 70.05
N VAL A 635 30.13 -29.74 69.60
CA VAL A 635 29.36 -28.49 69.50
C VAL A 635 28.44 -28.65 68.29
N GLU A 636 27.11 -28.66 68.51
CA GLU A 636 26.15 -28.53 67.42
C GLU A 636 26.32 -27.15 66.78
N GLN A 637 26.64 -27.12 65.49
CA GLN A 637 26.47 -25.93 64.66
C GLN A 637 24.99 -25.84 64.24
N ASP A 638 24.40 -24.68 64.53
CA ASP A 638 23.18 -24.09 63.95
C ASP A 638 21.83 -24.39 64.64
N ASN A 639 21.50 -23.59 65.66
CA ASN A 639 20.35 -22.63 65.69
C ASN A 639 20.18 -21.95 67.06
#